data_AF-A0A918TD71-F1
#
_entry.id   AF-A0A918TD71-F1
#
_cell.length_a   1.000
_cell.length_b   1.000
_cell.length_c   1.000
_cell.angle_alpha   90.00
_cell.angle_beta   90.00
_cell.angle_gamma   90.00
#
_symmetry.space_group_name_H-M   'P 1'
#
loop_
_entity.id
_entity.type
_entity.pdbx_description
1 polymer ?
#
loop_
_entity_poly.entity_id
_entity_poly.type
_entity_poly.pdbx_seq_one_letter_code
_entity_poly.pdbx_strand_id
1 'polypeptide(L)'
;MKPLLLLLALLLSFPLIAAPITDSWLTELSGRYARIYPDNDARDAQAPVTTWARGQGVQALPTYAGVSEVSATESDVYIRTSNLGFHIMGPWYGETGNLFPNYPANRAVLYRFPRTPVIPSEKALTGLGAIGYFVDGISMFDSRDAFSYDNSAGVDDGPTAGAGVNGDGVWNRDAFVNESPTFDAANAHQAGPTHHYHANPPALRHLLGGSVTYEEASNTYTEAPNGEHSPIIGWVRDGLPVYGPYAYSDPSDPQSPVRRMISGYQKRDGSNGSTNLTATGRTTRPQWQVRNEGLPAALATNQYGPAVSAQYVLGHYLEDYAYKGDLGLTLYEGSGTFDEALHFDLNEYNVRWGVTPEFPDGTWAYFTCIDPVGTPVFPYNISRYFFGEPKGDNTTTIPATAETIFEGGPEKELTFQKILTADESGDVTLVWDSAEGGNYTLSSSESLDEDWQPLARVAGADATTSLVDSARLSADEQQFYQITLDYLQPFDDAGFDYDGSLVSTGPQHNVLLLIVDDWGLDASELYNTEPSAQLANMPNLKALAESGLLFTRGYSQALCSPTRATILTGRQPYQHGVGNPQSDSTLPASELTFPEIIANEVPEYGLASFGKWHLGSGETGPFETGGWPHFSGTLVGGLPDYYDWSRVELKEGVLTDAGTTTSTYATTAQVDAAVSFINEQGDDPWVVWMGFNAPHTPFQDPPANLAPAGGYSITGDSNTALYIRMLEALDTEIGRLLQSVDLASTNIIVIGDNGTPGQVDQAPAGGLAGAKGNLTEGGIHVPFFAHGPDIIHTGTTDKLVHVVDLFSTVLELTGINVSAATDGIELHSHSLVPIFNGNDFEERCIISEQFNSTIGNGRAIIIDQWPHYKLISSQDVTDPDDTPSYQMYELGANGMEISTLTTPPNPGDPWEEAYSALVAKDQSLQPFVTTTQTVYLELPNATGPAGVPQNEALLPTSVTIDGIDVLSIEGRLDQDDNYDRVWVKVLVPAGQTITPATANAVVTFTDNPNTGDPRVFTAIQVLLTT
;
A
#
# COMPACT_ATOMS: atom_id res chain seq x y z
N MET A 1 -46.28 -35.22 6.03
CA MET A 1 -46.57 -34.05 6.89
C MET A 1 -45.34 -33.16 6.78
N LYS A 2 -45.37 -31.86 6.56
CA LYS A 2 -46.22 -30.92 5.81
C LYS A 2 -45.22 -29.77 5.47
N PRO A 3 -45.36 -29.10 4.33
CA PRO A 3 -44.36 -28.21 3.72
C PRO A 3 -44.46 -26.76 4.25
N LEU A 4 -43.35 -26.03 4.24
CA LEU A 4 -43.19 -24.56 4.35
C LEU A 4 -41.67 -24.33 4.15
N LEU A 5 -41.10 -23.60 3.20
CA LEU A 5 -41.49 -22.46 2.38
C LEU A 5 -41.05 -22.71 0.93
N LEU A 6 -41.97 -22.59 -0.02
CA LEU A 6 -41.69 -22.32 -1.43
C LEU A 6 -42.50 -21.07 -1.77
N LEU A 7 -42.03 -19.90 -1.33
CA LEU A 7 -42.70 -18.63 -1.60
C LEU A 7 -41.75 -17.42 -1.42
N LEU A 8 -40.70 -17.30 -2.24
CA LEU A 8 -40.13 -16.01 -2.67
C LEU A 8 -39.07 -16.21 -3.79
N ALA A 9 -39.50 -16.56 -5.00
CA ALA A 9 -38.65 -16.49 -6.20
C ALA A 9 -39.49 -16.09 -7.42
N LEU A 10 -40.31 -15.06 -7.22
CA LEU A 10 -40.99 -14.32 -8.28
C LEU A 10 -40.74 -12.83 -8.02
N LEU A 11 -39.46 -12.50 -7.84
CA LEU A 11 -38.97 -11.14 -8.08
C LEU A 11 -38.97 -10.94 -9.59
N LEU A 12 -39.67 -9.89 -10.00
CA LEU A 12 -39.71 -9.42 -11.37
C LEU A 12 -38.28 -9.29 -11.90
N SER A 13 -37.88 -10.16 -12.82
CA SER A 13 -36.80 -9.87 -13.75
C SER A 13 -37.29 -8.77 -14.69
N PHE A 14 -37.27 -7.53 -14.21
CA PHE A 14 -37.14 -6.41 -15.12
C PHE A 14 -35.77 -6.60 -15.80
N PRO A 15 -35.68 -6.65 -17.13
CA PRO A 15 -34.39 -6.49 -17.77
C PRO A 15 -33.81 -5.18 -17.22
N LEU A 16 -32.63 -5.24 -16.62
CA LEU A 16 -31.84 -4.03 -16.37
C LEU A 16 -31.79 -3.31 -17.72
N ILE A 17 -32.39 -2.12 -17.79
CA ILE A 17 -32.20 -1.27 -18.97
C ILE A 17 -30.73 -0.86 -18.89
N ALA A 18 -29.91 -1.36 -19.82
CA ALA A 18 -28.51 -0.94 -19.96
C ALA A 18 -28.45 0.59 -19.93
N ALA A 19 -27.52 1.14 -19.17
CA ALA A 19 -27.31 2.57 -19.08
C ALA A 19 -26.04 2.89 -19.87
N PRO A 20 -26.13 3.38 -21.12
CA PRO A 20 -24.97 3.42 -22.01
C PRO A 20 -23.76 4.18 -21.44
N ILE A 21 -23.97 5.19 -20.60
CA ILE A 21 -22.90 5.96 -19.96
C ILE A 21 -22.18 5.23 -18.83
N THR A 22 -22.80 4.24 -18.18
CA THR A 22 -22.13 3.43 -17.17
C THR A 22 -21.43 2.23 -17.79
N ASP A 23 -21.98 1.71 -18.90
CA ASP A 23 -21.58 0.41 -19.46
C ASP A 23 -20.54 0.53 -20.59
N SER A 24 -20.20 1.76 -21.03
CA SER A 24 -19.30 1.99 -22.17
C SER A 24 -17.83 2.23 -21.82
N TRP A 25 -17.49 2.35 -20.52
CA TRP A 25 -16.10 2.55 -20.08
C TRP A 25 -15.25 1.31 -20.38
N LEU A 26 -14.00 1.52 -20.85
CA LEU A 26 -13.08 0.43 -21.14
C LEU A 26 -12.44 -0.06 -19.84
N THR A 27 -13.05 -1.10 -19.25
CA THR A 27 -12.69 -1.64 -17.94
C THR A 27 -11.96 -2.98 -18.00
N GLU A 28 -12.02 -3.68 -19.14
CA GLU A 28 -11.42 -5.01 -19.31
C GLU A 28 -9.91 -5.02 -19.02
N LEU A 29 -9.23 -3.92 -19.35
CA LEU A 29 -7.78 -3.78 -19.22
C LEU A 29 -7.34 -3.05 -17.93
N SER A 30 -8.25 -2.77 -16.99
CA SER A 30 -7.95 -1.96 -15.80
C SER A 30 -6.88 -2.57 -14.88
N GLY A 31 -6.64 -3.89 -14.96
CA GLY A 31 -5.57 -4.58 -14.23
C GLY A 31 -4.18 -4.41 -14.84
N ARG A 32 -4.01 -3.58 -15.87
CA ARG A 32 -2.75 -3.40 -16.60
C ARG A 32 -2.06 -2.07 -16.28
N TYR A 33 -0.74 -2.09 -16.08
CA TYR A 33 0.03 -0.86 -15.89
C TYR A 33 0.11 0.00 -17.16
N ALA A 34 0.09 1.32 -16.98
CA ALA A 34 0.35 2.29 -18.03
C ALA A 34 1.80 2.16 -18.54
N ARG A 35 2.00 2.34 -19.85
CA ARG A 35 3.29 2.10 -20.50
C ARG A 35 3.60 3.14 -21.56
N ILE A 36 4.88 3.49 -21.69
CA ILE A 36 5.36 4.36 -22.77
C ILE A 36 6.48 3.71 -23.58
N TYR A 37 6.62 4.13 -24.84
CA TYR A 37 7.89 4.08 -25.57
C TYR A 37 8.66 5.40 -25.35
N PRO A 38 9.82 5.39 -24.67
CA PRO A 38 10.58 6.61 -24.41
C PRO A 38 11.11 7.31 -25.66
N ASP A 39 11.40 6.52 -26.70
CA ASP A 39 11.94 6.94 -27.98
C ASP A 39 11.67 5.87 -29.07
N ASN A 40 12.08 6.16 -30.30
CA ASN A 40 11.96 5.26 -31.43
C ASN A 40 12.79 3.97 -31.28
N ASP A 41 13.92 3.98 -30.55
CA ASP A 41 14.75 2.79 -30.38
C ASP A 41 14.02 1.78 -29.47
N ALA A 42 13.40 2.26 -28.39
CA ALA A 42 12.55 1.44 -27.53
C ALA A 42 11.31 0.90 -28.26
N ARG A 43 10.69 1.70 -29.13
CA ARG A 43 9.60 1.24 -30.01
C ARG A 43 10.06 0.12 -30.94
N ASP A 44 11.15 0.34 -31.66
CA ASP A 44 11.67 -0.63 -32.65
C ASP A 44 12.14 -1.93 -31.98
N ALA A 45 12.54 -1.86 -30.71
CA ALA A 45 12.87 -3.01 -29.88
C ALA A 45 11.65 -3.63 -29.16
N GLN A 46 10.45 -3.05 -29.29
CA GLN A 46 9.23 -3.44 -28.56
C GLN A 46 9.47 -3.53 -27.04
N ALA A 47 10.20 -2.56 -26.49
CA ALA A 47 10.61 -2.51 -25.08
C ALA A 47 9.95 -1.31 -24.35
N PRO A 48 8.63 -1.36 -24.11
CA PRO A 48 7.96 -0.30 -23.35
C PRO A 48 8.37 -0.32 -21.87
N VAL A 49 8.21 0.81 -21.19
CA VAL A 49 8.49 0.96 -19.75
C VAL A 49 7.26 1.41 -18.98
N THR A 50 7.14 0.97 -17.72
CA THR A 50 6.04 1.31 -16.78
C THR A 50 6.37 2.45 -15.83
N THR A 51 7.62 2.91 -15.82
CA THR A 51 8.10 4.06 -15.02
C THR A 51 8.91 5.00 -15.91
N TRP A 52 8.80 6.30 -15.70
CA TRP A 52 9.49 7.29 -16.53
C TRP A 52 9.61 8.66 -15.84
N ALA A 53 10.54 9.50 -16.32
CA ALA A 53 10.69 10.87 -15.85
C ALA A 53 11.20 11.79 -16.97
N ARG A 54 10.40 12.80 -17.36
CA ARG A 54 10.82 13.86 -18.28
C ARG A 54 9.95 15.11 -18.14
N GLY A 55 10.59 16.26 -17.97
CA GLY A 55 9.91 17.54 -17.83
C GLY A 55 8.97 17.55 -16.62
N GLN A 56 7.71 17.91 -16.83
CA GLN A 56 6.69 17.91 -15.78
C GLN A 56 6.02 16.55 -15.54
N GLY A 57 6.31 15.53 -16.36
CA GLY A 57 5.77 14.18 -16.20
C GLY A 57 6.76 13.24 -15.54
N VAL A 58 6.47 12.83 -14.31
CA VAL A 58 7.25 11.85 -13.55
C VAL A 58 6.31 10.77 -13.04
N GLN A 59 6.62 9.52 -13.35
CA GLN A 59 5.92 8.32 -12.90
C GLN A 59 6.97 7.39 -12.26
N ALA A 60 7.17 7.54 -10.96
CA ALA A 60 8.25 6.88 -10.21
C ALA A 60 7.94 5.41 -9.89
N LEU A 61 6.66 5.10 -9.65
CA LEU A 61 6.13 3.76 -9.50
C LEU A 61 5.18 3.47 -10.69
N PRO A 62 4.99 2.21 -11.09
CA PRO A 62 3.93 1.84 -12.04
C PRO A 62 2.56 2.32 -11.56
N THR A 63 1.63 2.60 -12.46
CA THR A 63 0.22 2.93 -12.13
C THR A 63 -0.68 2.19 -13.11
N TYR A 64 -1.88 1.79 -12.70
CA TYR A 64 -2.85 1.20 -13.63
C TYR A 64 -3.35 2.23 -14.64
N ALA A 65 -3.52 1.77 -15.88
CA ALA A 65 -3.98 2.60 -16.97
C ALA A 65 -5.50 2.81 -16.92
N GLY A 66 -5.94 3.94 -17.47
CA GLY A 66 -7.32 4.24 -17.78
C GLY A 66 -8.22 4.44 -16.58
N VAL A 67 -9.47 3.97 -16.69
CA VAL A 67 -10.52 4.15 -15.68
C VAL A 67 -10.34 3.12 -14.56
N SER A 68 -10.23 3.61 -13.32
CA SER A 68 -10.10 2.80 -12.11
C SER A 68 -11.40 2.67 -11.33
N GLU A 69 -12.35 3.59 -11.50
CA GLU A 69 -13.65 3.50 -10.83
C GLU A 69 -14.74 4.08 -11.73
N VAL A 70 -15.92 3.44 -11.74
CA VAL A 70 -17.16 4.02 -12.26
C VAL A 70 -18.21 3.91 -11.18
N SER A 71 -18.81 5.02 -10.80
CA SER A 71 -19.91 5.05 -9.84
C SER A 71 -21.02 5.97 -10.31
N ALA A 72 -22.25 5.77 -9.84
CA ALA A 72 -23.39 6.53 -10.34
C ALA A 72 -24.44 6.82 -9.26
N THR A 73 -25.09 7.97 -9.43
CA THR A 73 -26.33 8.30 -8.74
C THR A 73 -27.50 8.22 -9.74
N GLU A 74 -28.71 8.57 -9.31
CA GLU A 74 -29.84 8.71 -10.23
C GLU A 74 -29.59 9.77 -11.32
N SER A 75 -28.80 10.82 -11.05
CA SER A 75 -28.62 11.97 -11.94
C SER A 75 -27.25 12.04 -12.62
N ASP A 76 -26.21 11.45 -12.04
CA ASP A 76 -24.83 11.65 -12.46
C ASP A 76 -24.03 10.34 -12.47
N VAL A 77 -23.03 10.26 -13.35
CA VAL A 77 -21.97 9.23 -13.37
C VAL A 77 -20.65 9.88 -12.98
N TYR A 78 -19.85 9.17 -12.22
CA TYR A 78 -18.52 9.55 -11.76
C TYR A 78 -17.51 8.56 -12.33
N ILE A 79 -16.35 9.05 -12.75
CA ILE A 79 -15.21 8.20 -13.08
C ILE A 79 -13.98 8.61 -12.29
N ARG A 80 -13.20 7.64 -11.84
CA ARG A 80 -11.79 7.85 -11.49
C ARG A 80 -10.91 7.34 -12.61
N THR A 81 -9.86 8.09 -12.93
CA THR A 81 -8.90 7.68 -13.96
C THR A 81 -7.52 8.27 -13.72
N SER A 82 -6.48 7.49 -14.04
CA SER A 82 -5.10 7.98 -14.05
C SER A 82 -4.85 9.01 -15.17
N ASN A 83 -5.76 9.12 -16.15
CA ASN A 83 -5.59 9.88 -17.38
C ASN A 83 -4.38 9.41 -18.20
N LEU A 84 -4.07 8.11 -18.14
CA LEU A 84 -3.05 7.43 -18.95
C LEU A 84 -3.72 6.30 -19.75
N GLY A 85 -3.30 6.10 -21.00
CA GLY A 85 -3.97 5.14 -21.90
C GLY A 85 -3.55 3.69 -21.71
N PHE A 86 -4.44 2.77 -22.10
CA PHE A 86 -4.15 1.33 -22.19
C PHE A 86 -3.25 0.95 -23.37
N HIS A 87 -3.20 1.80 -24.40
CA HIS A 87 -2.26 1.66 -25.50
C HIS A 87 -0.86 2.04 -25.03
N ILE A 88 0.18 1.51 -25.69
CA ILE A 88 1.55 1.94 -25.39
C ILE A 88 1.71 3.37 -25.92
N MET A 89 1.80 4.32 -25.00
CA MET A 89 1.82 5.74 -25.32
C MET A 89 3.19 6.16 -25.89
N GLY A 90 3.20 7.20 -26.72
CA GLY A 90 4.43 7.70 -27.32
C GLY A 90 5.03 6.77 -28.39
N PRO A 91 6.28 7.04 -28.82
CA PRO A 91 7.11 8.17 -28.42
C PRO A 91 6.61 9.50 -29.00
N TRP A 92 6.90 10.62 -28.32
CA TRP A 92 6.53 11.98 -28.78
C TRP A 92 7.75 12.80 -29.19
N TYR A 93 7.61 13.57 -30.27
CA TYR A 93 8.68 14.41 -30.82
C TYR A 93 8.17 15.82 -31.12
N GLY A 94 9.03 16.83 -31.03
CA GLY A 94 8.73 18.17 -31.54
C GLY A 94 8.89 18.27 -33.06
N GLU A 95 8.45 19.38 -33.65
CA GLU A 95 8.53 19.63 -35.09
C GLU A 95 9.95 19.52 -35.67
N THR A 96 10.99 19.76 -34.86
CA THR A 96 12.40 19.65 -35.28
C THR A 96 12.97 18.23 -35.12
N GLY A 97 12.15 17.24 -34.75
CA GLY A 97 12.56 15.84 -34.52
C GLY A 97 13.27 15.59 -33.19
N ASN A 98 13.31 16.58 -32.30
CA ASN A 98 13.80 16.40 -30.93
C ASN A 98 12.71 15.73 -30.07
N LEU A 99 13.10 15.00 -29.04
CA LEU A 99 12.14 14.42 -28.10
C LEU A 99 11.28 15.52 -27.44
N PHE A 100 9.99 15.23 -27.28
CA PHE A 100 9.05 16.16 -26.67
C PHE A 100 9.45 16.44 -25.20
N PRO A 101 9.37 17.69 -24.71
CA PRO A 101 9.99 18.11 -23.45
C PRO A 101 9.34 17.54 -22.19
N ASN A 102 8.08 17.12 -22.25
CA ASN A 102 7.34 16.56 -21.12
C ASN A 102 6.87 15.14 -21.42
N TYR A 103 6.80 14.29 -20.41
CA TYR A 103 6.00 13.06 -20.45
C TYR A 103 4.64 13.27 -19.76
N PRO A 104 3.67 12.37 -19.99
CA PRO A 104 2.47 12.34 -19.16
C PRO A 104 2.79 11.78 -17.76
N ALA A 105 1.89 11.94 -16.80
CA ALA A 105 1.95 11.29 -15.49
C ALA A 105 0.53 11.06 -14.95
N ASN A 106 0.37 10.17 -13.96
CA ASN A 106 -0.90 9.97 -13.27
C ASN A 106 -1.47 11.31 -12.78
N ARG A 107 -2.75 11.54 -13.07
CA ARG A 107 -3.47 12.77 -12.71
C ARG A 107 -4.51 12.58 -11.61
N ALA A 108 -4.79 11.35 -11.18
CA ALA A 108 -5.79 11.02 -10.16
C ALA A 108 -7.12 11.78 -10.39
N VAL A 109 -7.60 11.76 -11.63
CA VAL A 109 -8.77 12.56 -12.03
C VAL A 109 -10.04 11.89 -11.51
N LEU A 110 -10.88 12.68 -10.85
CA LEU A 110 -12.27 12.34 -10.58
C LEU A 110 -13.19 13.31 -11.34
N TYR A 111 -14.02 12.77 -12.23
CA TYR A 111 -14.89 13.55 -13.11
C TYR A 111 -16.35 13.11 -13.03
N ARG A 112 -17.27 14.08 -13.10
CA ARG A 112 -18.71 13.86 -13.07
C ARG A 112 -19.36 14.19 -14.41
N PHE A 113 -20.27 13.33 -14.87
CA PHE A 113 -21.12 13.52 -16.05
C PHE A 113 -22.60 13.47 -15.71
N PRO A 114 -23.46 14.32 -16.32
CA PRO A 114 -24.90 14.20 -16.17
C PRO A 114 -25.43 12.98 -16.95
N ARG A 115 -26.28 12.16 -16.34
CA ARG A 115 -26.89 10.97 -16.99
C ARG A 115 -27.93 11.34 -18.06
N THR A 116 -28.63 12.47 -17.87
CA THR A 116 -29.65 12.94 -18.80
C THR A 116 -29.23 14.27 -19.42
N PRO A 117 -28.76 14.26 -20.68
CA PRO A 117 -28.36 15.49 -21.36
C PRO A 117 -29.58 16.39 -21.63
N VAL A 118 -29.38 17.69 -21.45
CA VAL A 118 -30.39 18.72 -21.78
C VAL A 118 -29.90 19.48 -22.99
N ILE A 119 -30.75 19.65 -24.01
CA ILE A 119 -30.41 20.43 -25.21
C ILE A 119 -30.95 21.87 -25.05
N PRO A 120 -30.10 22.86 -24.72
CA PRO A 120 -30.54 24.24 -24.55
C PRO A 120 -30.82 24.90 -25.91
N SER A 121 -31.54 26.03 -25.91
CA SER A 121 -31.73 26.83 -27.11
C SER A 121 -30.44 27.57 -27.50
N GLU A 122 -29.79 28.21 -26.53
CA GLU A 122 -28.48 28.84 -26.65
C GLU A 122 -27.35 27.86 -26.29
N LYS A 123 -26.28 27.85 -27.08
CA LYS A 123 -25.18 26.88 -26.93
C LYS A 123 -23.99 27.53 -26.22
N ALA A 124 -23.35 26.79 -25.34
CA ALA A 124 -22.18 27.27 -24.58
C ALA A 124 -20.88 27.04 -25.36
N LEU A 125 -19.94 27.98 -25.28
CA LEU A 125 -18.60 27.82 -25.84
C LEU A 125 -17.80 26.75 -25.08
N THR A 126 -16.95 26.02 -25.80
CA THR A 126 -15.95 25.15 -25.17
C THR A 126 -14.84 25.97 -24.49
N GLY A 127 -14.28 25.44 -23.40
CA GLY A 127 -13.14 26.02 -22.69
C GLY A 127 -11.80 25.50 -23.20
N LEU A 128 -10.70 25.98 -22.63
CA LEU A 128 -9.42 25.24 -22.70
C LEU A 128 -9.45 24.08 -21.69
N GLY A 129 -8.66 23.04 -21.96
CA GLY A 129 -8.62 21.84 -21.12
C GLY A 129 -9.69 20.81 -21.49
N ALA A 130 -9.98 19.91 -20.55
CA ALA A 130 -10.89 18.79 -20.76
C ALA A 130 -12.33 19.27 -20.97
N ILE A 131 -12.91 18.86 -22.09
CA ILE A 131 -14.31 19.05 -22.46
C ILE A 131 -15.14 17.76 -22.34
N GLY A 132 -14.51 16.68 -21.90
CA GLY A 132 -15.05 15.34 -21.77
C GLY A 132 -13.92 14.35 -21.58
N TYR A 133 -14.25 13.07 -21.52
CA TYR A 133 -13.29 11.98 -21.44
C TYR A 133 -13.66 10.90 -22.46
N PHE A 134 -12.64 10.32 -23.07
CA PHE A 134 -12.80 9.09 -23.82
C PHE A 134 -12.95 7.91 -22.85
N VAL A 135 -13.52 6.81 -23.32
CA VAL A 135 -13.89 5.67 -22.47
C VAL A 135 -12.68 4.91 -21.90
N ASP A 136 -11.47 5.17 -22.41
CA ASP A 136 -10.21 4.73 -21.81
C ASP A 136 -9.69 5.68 -20.71
N GLY A 137 -10.46 6.69 -20.31
CA GLY A 137 -10.08 7.61 -19.25
C GLY A 137 -9.14 8.74 -19.67
N ILE A 138 -8.79 8.85 -20.96
CA ILE A 138 -7.99 9.98 -21.44
C ILE A 138 -8.89 11.19 -21.69
N SER A 139 -8.44 12.36 -21.22
CA SER A 139 -9.15 13.61 -21.43
C SER A 139 -9.30 13.99 -22.91
N MET A 140 -10.49 14.47 -23.25
CA MET A 140 -10.85 15.01 -24.56
C MET A 140 -10.70 16.52 -24.54
N PHE A 141 -9.89 17.08 -25.44
CA PHE A 141 -9.77 18.52 -25.63
C PHE A 141 -10.53 18.95 -26.90
N ASP A 142 -10.91 20.21 -26.97
CA ASP A 142 -11.56 20.75 -28.18
C ASP A 142 -10.54 20.91 -29.33
N SER A 143 -10.98 21.36 -30.49
CA SER A 143 -10.11 21.45 -31.67
C SER A 143 -9.01 22.55 -31.60
N ARG A 144 -8.74 23.19 -30.44
CA ARG A 144 -7.76 24.29 -30.30
C ARG A 144 -6.58 23.93 -29.41
N ASP A 145 -5.41 24.46 -29.73
CA ASP A 145 -4.14 24.29 -28.99
C ASP A 145 -3.87 25.40 -27.94
N ALA A 146 -4.87 26.25 -27.66
CA ALA A 146 -4.79 27.47 -26.83
C ALA A 146 -4.08 28.69 -27.44
N PHE A 147 -3.43 28.58 -28.61
CA PHE A 147 -2.77 29.70 -29.29
C PHE A 147 -3.73 30.42 -30.24
N SER A 148 -3.47 31.70 -30.46
CA SER A 148 -4.15 32.49 -31.48
C SER A 148 -3.22 33.53 -32.09
N TYR A 149 -3.60 34.04 -33.26
CA TYR A 149 -2.79 35.07 -33.92
C TYR A 149 -2.78 36.37 -33.12
N ASP A 150 -1.59 36.90 -32.83
CA ASP A 150 -1.39 38.28 -32.36
C ASP A 150 -1.16 39.17 -33.58
N ASN A 151 -2.17 39.97 -33.93
CA ASN A 151 -2.12 40.90 -35.06
C ASN A 151 -1.02 41.96 -34.91
N SER A 152 -0.73 42.38 -33.67
CA SER A 152 0.23 43.44 -33.38
C SER A 152 1.68 42.94 -33.48
N ALA A 153 1.93 41.69 -33.10
CA ALA A 153 3.24 41.04 -33.19
C ALA A 153 3.45 40.33 -34.54
N GLY A 154 2.37 40.01 -35.25
CA GLY A 154 2.40 39.35 -36.54
C GLY A 154 2.76 37.86 -36.47
N VAL A 155 2.56 37.22 -35.32
CA VAL A 155 2.92 35.83 -35.03
C VAL A 155 1.77 35.10 -34.33
N ASP A 156 1.80 33.76 -34.32
CA ASP A 156 0.95 33.01 -33.40
C ASP A 156 1.56 33.09 -32.01
N ASP A 157 0.72 33.31 -31.00
CA ASP A 157 1.20 33.56 -29.65
C ASP A 157 0.21 33.06 -28.58
N GLY A 158 0.69 32.94 -27.33
CA GLY A 158 0.02 32.23 -26.25
C GLY A 158 -1.17 32.97 -25.60
N PRO A 159 -1.91 32.32 -24.67
CA PRO A 159 -3.15 32.86 -24.08
C PRO A 159 -2.96 34.03 -23.10
N THR A 160 -4.05 34.78 -22.86
CA THR A 160 -4.05 36.16 -22.31
C THR A 160 -3.82 36.32 -20.79
N ALA A 161 -3.42 35.30 -20.02
CA ALA A 161 -3.07 35.46 -18.60
C ALA A 161 -2.01 34.46 -18.09
N GLY A 162 -0.77 34.96 -17.89
CA GLY A 162 0.38 34.33 -17.20
C GLY A 162 0.99 33.10 -17.90
N ALA A 163 2.14 33.15 -18.59
CA ALA A 163 3.14 34.20 -18.79
C ALA A 163 3.70 34.18 -20.24
N GLY A 164 3.24 35.16 -21.06
CA GLY A 164 3.80 35.72 -22.32
C GLY A 164 3.55 34.96 -23.64
N VAL A 165 3.01 35.54 -24.73
CA VAL A 165 2.37 36.85 -25.03
C VAL A 165 1.04 36.63 -25.82
N ASN A 166 -0.08 37.19 -25.35
CA ASN A 166 -1.19 37.85 -26.07
C ASN A 166 -1.68 37.48 -27.50
N GLY A 167 -1.94 36.22 -27.84
CA GLY A 167 -2.84 35.96 -28.98
C GLY A 167 -4.18 36.72 -28.84
N ASP A 168 -4.72 37.28 -29.94
CA ASP A 168 -5.89 38.18 -29.91
C ASP A 168 -7.23 37.46 -29.66
N GLY A 169 -7.25 36.13 -29.68
CA GLY A 169 -8.45 35.31 -29.57
C GLY A 169 -9.41 35.38 -30.78
N VAL A 170 -9.00 36.07 -31.85
CA VAL A 170 -9.82 36.24 -33.07
C VAL A 170 -9.61 35.09 -34.06
N TRP A 171 -8.36 34.69 -34.28
CA TRP A 171 -7.97 33.60 -35.16
C TRP A 171 -7.31 32.52 -34.31
N ASN A 172 -8.10 31.53 -33.89
CA ASN A 172 -7.71 30.49 -32.95
C ASN A 172 -7.08 29.31 -33.70
N ARG A 173 -5.89 28.85 -33.32
CA ARG A 173 -5.19 27.78 -34.04
C ARG A 173 -5.94 26.46 -33.92
N ASP A 174 -5.96 25.73 -35.04
CA ASP A 174 -6.49 24.38 -35.14
C ASP A 174 -5.44 23.37 -34.63
N ALA A 175 -5.75 22.66 -33.54
CA ALA A 175 -4.79 21.82 -32.85
C ALA A 175 -4.20 20.73 -33.75
N PHE A 176 -5.01 20.02 -34.54
CA PHE A 176 -4.48 18.93 -35.36
C PHE A 176 -3.54 19.46 -36.45
N VAL A 177 -3.91 20.55 -37.12
CA VAL A 177 -3.05 21.16 -38.17
C VAL A 177 -1.72 21.64 -37.60
N ASN A 178 -1.72 22.08 -36.34
CA ASN A 178 -0.61 22.79 -35.72
C ASN A 178 0.26 21.93 -34.79
N GLU A 179 -0.28 20.86 -34.22
CA GLU A 179 0.37 20.06 -33.19
C GLU A 179 0.48 18.58 -33.54
N SER A 180 -0.14 18.11 -34.64
CA SER A 180 -0.01 16.69 -35.06
C SER A 180 1.42 16.17 -35.18
N PRO A 181 2.46 16.96 -35.52
CA PRO A 181 3.84 16.47 -35.46
C PRO A 181 4.28 16.02 -34.05
N THR A 182 3.58 16.47 -33.01
CA THR A 182 3.83 16.16 -31.60
C THR A 182 2.97 15.05 -31.04
N PHE A 183 2.00 14.56 -31.81
CA PHE A 183 1.15 13.46 -31.39
C PHE A 183 1.90 12.13 -31.55
N ASP A 184 1.58 11.18 -30.69
CA ASP A 184 1.96 9.79 -30.91
C ASP A 184 1.07 9.13 -31.99
N ALA A 185 1.31 7.85 -32.24
CA ALA A 185 0.55 7.08 -33.22
C ALA A 185 -0.96 6.98 -32.90
N ALA A 186 -1.35 7.21 -31.64
CA ALA A 186 -2.74 7.21 -31.20
C ALA A 186 -3.40 8.59 -31.39
N ASN A 187 -2.71 9.60 -31.91
CA ASN A 187 -3.13 11.01 -31.95
C ASN A 187 -3.23 11.70 -30.57
N ALA A 188 -2.52 11.20 -29.55
CA ALA A 188 -2.45 11.86 -28.25
C ALA A 188 -1.09 12.52 -28.01
N HIS A 189 -1.08 13.52 -27.13
CA HIS A 189 0.13 14.07 -26.55
C HIS A 189 -0.17 14.66 -25.17
N GLN A 190 0.75 15.46 -24.62
CA GLN A 190 0.65 15.98 -23.28
C GLN A 190 0.93 17.48 -23.19
N ALA A 191 0.06 18.18 -22.45
CA ALA A 191 0.27 19.56 -22.00
C ALA A 191 0.74 19.52 -20.54
N GLY A 192 2.03 19.76 -20.32
CA GLY A 192 2.67 19.45 -19.05
C GLY A 192 2.55 17.93 -18.77
N PRO A 193 2.01 17.50 -17.61
CA PRO A 193 1.79 16.09 -17.32
C PRO A 193 0.45 15.54 -17.85
N THR A 194 -0.43 16.37 -18.42
CA THR A 194 -1.81 15.95 -18.78
C THR A 194 -1.85 15.37 -20.19
N HIS A 195 -2.00 14.05 -20.29
CA HIS A 195 -2.21 13.33 -21.55
C HIS A 195 -3.64 13.56 -22.09
N HIS A 196 -3.78 13.82 -23.38
CA HIS A 196 -5.08 14.16 -23.98
C HIS A 196 -5.14 13.94 -25.49
N TYR A 197 -6.37 13.87 -26.00
CA TYR A 197 -6.68 13.84 -27.43
C TYR A 197 -7.36 15.14 -27.88
N HIS A 198 -6.81 15.79 -28.91
CA HIS A 198 -7.54 16.81 -29.69
C HIS A 198 -8.35 16.21 -30.84
N ALA A 199 -7.83 15.11 -31.41
CA ALA A 199 -8.34 14.48 -32.60
C ALA A 199 -9.02 13.14 -32.30
N ASN A 200 -9.39 12.38 -33.34
CA ASN A 200 -9.94 11.05 -33.15
C ASN A 200 -8.87 10.11 -32.54
N PRO A 201 -9.23 9.20 -31.61
CA PRO A 201 -8.30 8.28 -30.97
C PRO A 201 -8.30 6.89 -31.67
N PRO A 202 -7.47 6.64 -32.71
CA PRO A 202 -7.43 5.36 -33.41
C PRO A 202 -7.04 4.18 -32.51
N ALA A 203 -6.19 4.38 -31.50
CA ALA A 203 -5.81 3.32 -30.57
C ALA A 203 -7.00 2.83 -29.75
N LEU A 204 -7.76 3.76 -29.16
CA LEU A 204 -9.00 3.44 -28.45
C LEU A 204 -10.02 2.75 -29.36
N ARG A 205 -10.20 3.28 -30.58
CA ARG A 205 -11.09 2.66 -31.57
C ARG A 205 -10.68 1.22 -31.89
N HIS A 206 -9.39 0.93 -31.95
CA HIS A 206 -8.88 -0.43 -32.13
C HIS A 206 -9.17 -1.32 -30.91
N LEU A 207 -8.91 -0.83 -29.69
CA LEU A 207 -9.17 -1.55 -28.44
C LEU A 207 -10.66 -1.91 -28.27
N LEU A 208 -11.57 -1.07 -28.75
CA LEU A 208 -13.01 -1.31 -28.75
C LEU A 208 -13.50 -2.17 -29.94
N GLY A 209 -12.60 -2.79 -30.70
CA GLY A 209 -12.94 -3.63 -31.86
C GLY A 209 -13.52 -2.87 -33.05
N GLY A 210 -13.32 -1.55 -33.11
CA GLY A 210 -13.83 -0.68 -34.16
C GLY A 210 -13.11 -0.84 -35.51
N SER A 211 -13.43 0.06 -36.44
CA SER A 211 -12.90 0.10 -37.82
C SER A 211 -11.42 0.54 -37.93
N VAL A 212 -10.53 0.00 -37.10
CA VAL A 212 -9.09 0.32 -37.08
C VAL A 212 -8.26 -0.96 -36.85
N THR A 213 -7.23 -1.15 -37.67
CA THR A 213 -6.23 -2.21 -37.47
C THR A 213 -4.95 -1.65 -36.85
N TYR A 214 -4.31 -2.44 -35.99
CA TYR A 214 -3.02 -2.12 -35.36
C TYR A 214 -1.90 -3.04 -35.89
N GLU A 215 -0.77 -2.45 -36.26
CA GLU A 215 0.47 -3.18 -36.60
C GLU A 215 1.51 -2.93 -35.52
N GLU A 216 1.74 -3.95 -34.69
CA GLU A 216 2.58 -3.88 -33.49
C GLU A 216 4.03 -3.51 -33.82
N ALA A 217 4.61 -4.10 -34.87
CA ALA A 217 6.02 -3.91 -35.23
C ALA A 217 6.35 -2.46 -35.63
N SER A 218 5.34 -1.72 -36.10
CA SER A 218 5.49 -0.32 -36.52
C SER A 218 4.77 0.67 -35.59
N ASN A 219 4.15 0.16 -34.52
CA ASN A 219 3.24 0.91 -33.64
C ASN A 219 2.28 1.82 -34.42
N THR A 220 1.65 1.32 -35.48
CA THR A 220 0.85 2.14 -36.41
C THR A 220 -0.60 1.68 -36.45
N TYR A 221 -1.52 2.64 -36.47
CA TYR A 221 -2.95 2.41 -36.62
C TYR A 221 -3.40 2.81 -38.03
N THR A 222 -4.17 1.95 -38.68
CA THR A 222 -4.69 2.18 -40.04
C THR A 222 -6.20 2.03 -40.07
N GLU A 223 -6.86 2.96 -40.73
CA GLU A 223 -8.31 2.93 -40.92
C GLU A 223 -8.74 1.71 -41.75
N ALA A 224 -9.66 0.91 -41.20
CA ALA A 224 -10.09 -0.36 -41.77
C ALA A 224 -11.60 -0.56 -41.52
N PRO A 225 -12.48 -0.01 -42.37
CA PRO A 225 -13.94 -0.14 -42.22
C PRO A 225 -14.37 -1.60 -42.14
N ASN A 226 -15.03 -1.99 -41.05
CA ASN A 226 -15.51 -3.37 -40.82
C ASN A 226 -17.00 -3.56 -41.18
N GLY A 227 -17.72 -2.46 -41.46
CA GLY A 227 -19.15 -2.48 -41.80
C GLY A 227 -20.09 -2.36 -40.59
N GLU A 228 -19.55 -2.14 -39.39
CA GLU A 228 -20.30 -2.03 -38.15
C GLU A 228 -20.44 -0.58 -37.69
N HIS A 229 -21.54 -0.28 -36.99
CA HIS A 229 -21.72 1.01 -36.33
C HIS A 229 -20.58 1.20 -35.33
N SER A 230 -20.00 2.40 -35.25
CA SER A 230 -18.95 2.65 -34.27
C SER A 230 -19.49 2.48 -32.85
N PRO A 231 -18.70 1.99 -31.90
CA PRO A 231 -19.07 2.01 -30.49
C PRO A 231 -19.02 3.45 -29.96
N ILE A 232 -19.61 3.66 -28.77
CA ILE A 232 -19.34 4.85 -27.96
C ILE A 232 -17.85 4.84 -27.59
N ILE A 233 -17.16 5.93 -27.89
CA ILE A 233 -15.74 6.08 -27.58
C ILE A 233 -15.49 7.13 -26.50
N GLY A 234 -16.49 7.93 -26.13
CA GLY A 234 -16.34 8.94 -25.08
C GLY A 234 -17.62 9.65 -24.72
N TRP A 235 -17.53 10.48 -23.68
CA TRP A 235 -18.63 11.30 -23.18
C TRP A 235 -18.18 12.74 -23.06
N VAL A 236 -18.97 13.65 -23.61
CA VAL A 236 -18.73 15.09 -23.49
C VAL A 236 -19.29 15.58 -22.15
N ARG A 237 -18.73 16.66 -21.63
CA ARG A 237 -19.17 17.36 -20.42
C ARG A 237 -20.68 17.67 -20.37
N ASP A 238 -21.36 17.70 -21.50
CA ASP A 238 -22.80 17.91 -21.59
C ASP A 238 -23.66 16.63 -21.47
N GLY A 239 -23.03 15.47 -21.29
CA GLY A 239 -23.67 14.17 -21.12
C GLY A 239 -24.05 13.47 -22.42
N LEU A 240 -23.66 14.01 -23.59
CA LEU A 240 -23.92 13.35 -24.88
C LEU A 240 -22.77 12.39 -25.24
N PRO A 241 -23.09 11.24 -25.88
CA PRO A 241 -22.08 10.28 -26.31
C PRO A 241 -21.31 10.79 -27.53
N VAL A 242 -20.05 10.36 -27.62
CA VAL A 242 -19.19 10.50 -28.80
C VAL A 242 -18.98 9.12 -29.41
N TYR A 243 -19.26 9.00 -30.70
CA TYR A 243 -19.03 7.79 -31.47
C TYR A 243 -17.81 7.92 -32.38
N GLY A 244 -17.27 6.76 -32.77
CA GLY A 244 -16.36 6.66 -33.92
C GLY A 244 -16.99 7.17 -35.23
N PRO A 245 -16.27 7.11 -36.36
CA PRO A 245 -16.64 7.83 -37.56
C PRO A 245 -17.68 7.12 -38.44
N TYR A 246 -18.23 5.98 -38.00
CA TYR A 246 -19.21 5.21 -38.77
C TYR A 246 -20.54 5.08 -38.05
N ALA A 247 -21.61 5.30 -38.79
CA ALA A 247 -22.96 5.13 -38.27
C ALA A 247 -23.92 4.69 -39.39
N TYR A 248 -25.17 4.39 -39.01
CA TYR A 248 -26.23 4.07 -39.95
C TYR A 248 -26.40 5.21 -40.98
N SER A 249 -26.55 4.83 -42.25
CA SER A 249 -26.73 5.77 -43.35
C SER A 249 -28.09 6.47 -43.29
N ASP A 250 -29.10 5.78 -42.75
CA ASP A 250 -30.36 6.34 -42.27
C ASP A 250 -30.36 6.36 -40.73
N PRO A 251 -30.35 7.54 -40.09
CA PRO A 251 -30.33 7.68 -38.64
C PRO A 251 -31.66 7.27 -37.99
N SER A 252 -32.71 6.96 -38.74
CA SER A 252 -33.96 6.44 -38.21
C SER A 252 -34.15 4.95 -38.43
N ASP A 253 -33.24 4.31 -39.16
CA ASP A 253 -33.32 2.89 -39.52
C ASP A 253 -32.02 2.15 -39.18
N PRO A 254 -32.00 1.33 -38.11
CA PRO A 254 -30.82 0.56 -37.72
C PRO A 254 -30.53 -0.61 -38.68
N GLN A 255 -31.40 -0.87 -39.67
CA GLN A 255 -31.16 -1.85 -40.73
C GLN A 255 -30.52 -1.21 -41.98
N SER A 256 -30.36 0.11 -42.00
CA SER A 256 -29.71 0.78 -43.13
C SER A 256 -28.20 0.46 -43.17
N PRO A 257 -27.55 0.54 -44.35
CA PRO A 257 -26.11 0.34 -44.44
C PRO A 257 -25.34 1.28 -43.52
N VAL A 258 -24.23 0.80 -42.93
CA VAL A 258 -23.29 1.65 -42.20
C VAL A 258 -22.36 2.38 -43.17
N ARG A 259 -22.09 3.67 -42.91
CA ARG A 259 -21.15 4.47 -43.69
C ARG A 259 -20.39 5.45 -42.82
N ARG A 260 -19.31 6.00 -43.37
CA ARG A 260 -18.56 7.08 -42.72
C ARG A 260 -19.40 8.36 -42.61
N MET A 261 -19.31 9.01 -41.47
CA MET A 261 -19.87 10.32 -41.16
C MET A 261 -19.11 11.43 -41.86
N ILE A 262 -19.82 12.45 -42.31
CA ILE A 262 -19.24 13.56 -43.09
C ILE A 262 -19.36 14.87 -42.31
N SER A 263 -18.21 15.53 -42.12
CA SER A 263 -18.14 16.83 -41.45
C SER A 263 -19.04 17.86 -42.14
N GLY A 264 -19.75 18.62 -41.30
CA GLY A 264 -20.52 19.81 -41.68
C GLY A 264 -19.65 21.00 -42.08
N TYR A 265 -18.33 20.89 -41.98
CA TYR A 265 -17.40 21.98 -42.27
C TYR A 265 -16.62 21.78 -43.56
N GLN A 266 -16.23 22.89 -44.17
CA GLN A 266 -15.26 22.93 -45.26
C GLN A 266 -14.37 24.15 -45.12
N LYS A 267 -13.17 24.11 -45.71
CA LYS A 267 -12.28 25.28 -45.77
C LYS A 267 -12.92 26.40 -46.60
N ARG A 268 -12.64 27.64 -46.23
CA ARG A 268 -13.04 28.87 -46.96
C ARG A 268 -12.09 29.11 -48.13
N ASP A 269 -12.20 28.26 -49.14
CA ASP A 269 -11.34 28.24 -50.34
C ASP A 269 -12.02 28.81 -51.60
N GLY A 270 -13.29 29.22 -51.50
CA GLY A 270 -14.09 29.69 -52.64
C GLY A 270 -15.02 28.63 -53.24
N SER A 271 -14.87 27.36 -52.88
CA SER A 271 -15.78 26.30 -53.28
C SER A 271 -17.13 26.45 -52.57
N ASN A 272 -18.19 25.93 -53.20
CA ASN A 272 -19.57 25.92 -52.68
C ASN A 272 -20.09 27.28 -52.19
N GLY A 273 -19.57 28.39 -52.71
CA GLY A 273 -19.97 29.74 -52.30
C GLY A 273 -19.32 30.24 -51.00
N SER A 274 -18.35 29.51 -50.45
CA SER A 274 -17.53 29.99 -49.34
C SER A 274 -16.68 31.21 -49.75
N THR A 275 -16.27 32.03 -48.77
CA THR A 275 -15.28 33.09 -49.03
C THR A 275 -13.97 32.46 -49.47
N ASN A 276 -13.30 32.99 -50.50
CA ASN A 276 -11.94 32.55 -50.85
C ASN A 276 -10.91 33.34 -50.04
N LEU A 277 -10.45 32.79 -48.91
CA LEU A 277 -9.51 33.48 -48.03
C LEU A 277 -8.11 33.64 -48.65
N THR A 278 -7.72 32.77 -49.58
CA THR A 278 -6.47 32.93 -50.35
C THR A 278 -6.52 34.19 -51.21
N ALA A 279 -7.68 34.54 -51.76
CA ALA A 279 -7.86 35.73 -52.60
C ALA A 279 -8.21 37.00 -51.79
N THR A 280 -8.96 36.86 -50.69
CA THR A 280 -9.53 38.01 -49.95
C THR A 280 -8.82 38.32 -48.63
N GLY A 281 -7.95 37.41 -48.17
CA GLY A 281 -7.30 37.48 -46.87
C GLY A 281 -8.26 37.18 -45.71
N ARG A 282 -7.69 36.99 -44.52
CA ARG A 282 -8.39 36.74 -43.25
C ARG A 282 -9.00 38.03 -42.67
N THR A 283 -9.98 38.59 -43.37
CA THR A 283 -10.59 39.90 -43.09
C THR A 283 -12.07 39.84 -42.68
N THR A 284 -12.65 38.64 -42.68
CA THR A 284 -14.06 38.43 -42.34
C THR A 284 -14.25 37.18 -41.48
N ARG A 285 -15.18 37.22 -40.54
CA ARG A 285 -15.58 36.08 -39.72
C ARG A 285 -16.43 35.08 -40.52
N PRO A 286 -16.35 33.78 -40.22
CA PRO A 286 -17.29 32.82 -40.77
C PRO A 286 -18.71 33.05 -40.20
N GLN A 287 -19.74 32.65 -40.95
CA GLN A 287 -21.14 32.96 -40.59
C GLN A 287 -21.60 32.27 -39.30
N TRP A 288 -21.13 31.04 -39.03
CA TRP A 288 -21.44 30.34 -37.78
C TRP A 288 -21.00 31.16 -36.55
N GLN A 289 -19.84 31.82 -36.61
CA GLN A 289 -19.36 32.67 -35.51
C GLN A 289 -20.19 33.95 -35.37
N VAL A 290 -20.54 34.57 -36.49
CA VAL A 290 -21.40 35.77 -36.54
C VAL A 290 -22.74 35.50 -35.86
N ARG A 291 -23.36 34.34 -36.14
CA ARG A 291 -24.63 33.95 -35.53
C ARG A 291 -24.50 33.62 -34.05
N ASN A 292 -23.54 32.77 -33.68
CA ASN A 292 -23.47 32.23 -32.32
C ASN A 292 -22.93 33.24 -31.30
N GLU A 293 -22.08 34.17 -31.72
CA GLU A 293 -21.47 35.17 -30.82
C GLU A 293 -22.08 36.58 -30.98
N GLY A 294 -23.01 36.77 -31.92
CA GLY A 294 -23.62 38.07 -32.20
C GLY A 294 -22.62 39.12 -32.71
N LEU A 295 -21.52 38.68 -33.34
CA LEU A 295 -20.42 39.54 -33.81
C LEU A 295 -20.61 39.99 -35.27
N PRO A 296 -20.08 41.16 -35.68
CA PRO A 296 -20.14 41.58 -37.07
C PRO A 296 -19.27 40.71 -37.99
N ALA A 297 -19.74 40.44 -39.20
CA ALA A 297 -19.01 39.63 -40.19
C ALA A 297 -17.70 40.28 -40.67
N ALA A 298 -17.66 41.61 -40.76
CA ALA A 298 -16.44 42.34 -41.11
C ALA A 298 -15.57 42.55 -39.87
N LEU A 299 -14.28 42.25 -39.99
CA LEU A 299 -13.29 42.47 -38.93
C LEU A 299 -12.75 43.90 -39.01
N ALA A 300 -12.37 44.47 -37.85
CA ALA A 300 -11.53 45.66 -37.84
C ALA A 300 -10.09 45.30 -38.25
N THR A 301 -9.31 46.27 -38.75
CA THR A 301 -7.95 46.02 -39.26
C THR A 301 -7.02 45.39 -38.22
N ASN A 302 -7.19 45.75 -36.94
CA ASN A 302 -6.46 45.18 -35.81
C ASN A 302 -6.95 43.77 -35.40
N GLN A 303 -7.85 43.17 -36.16
CA GLN A 303 -8.38 41.82 -35.96
C GLN A 303 -8.14 40.93 -37.19
N TYR A 304 -7.42 41.44 -38.20
CA TYR A 304 -7.13 40.65 -39.40
C TYR A 304 -6.16 39.52 -39.06
N GLY A 305 -6.39 38.36 -39.66
CA GLY A 305 -5.45 37.24 -39.59
C GLY A 305 -4.34 37.40 -40.62
N PRO A 306 -3.31 36.54 -40.57
CA PRO A 306 -2.23 36.57 -41.54
C PRO A 306 -2.73 36.13 -42.92
N ALA A 307 -1.99 36.47 -43.98
CA ALA A 307 -2.28 35.97 -45.32
C ALA A 307 -2.07 34.45 -45.39
N VAL A 308 -2.89 33.77 -46.19
CA VAL A 308 -2.70 32.33 -46.47
C VAL A 308 -1.34 32.13 -47.13
N SER A 309 -0.50 31.31 -46.52
CA SER A 309 0.91 31.10 -46.92
C SER A 309 1.37 29.69 -46.56
N ALA A 310 2.65 29.37 -46.81
CA ALA A 310 3.23 28.10 -46.38
C ALA A 310 3.35 27.97 -44.86
N GLN A 311 3.48 29.09 -44.14
CA GLN A 311 3.51 29.13 -42.68
C GLN A 311 2.10 29.13 -42.09
N TYR A 312 1.19 29.93 -42.65
CA TYR A 312 -0.20 30.05 -42.20
C TYR A 312 -1.14 29.48 -43.24
N VAL A 313 -1.12 28.14 -43.39
CA VAL A 313 -1.89 27.42 -44.41
C VAL A 313 -3.39 27.63 -44.25
N LEU A 314 -4.18 27.34 -45.30
CA LEU A 314 -5.63 27.39 -45.17
C LEU A 314 -6.12 26.23 -44.28
N GLY A 315 -6.84 26.55 -43.20
CA GLY A 315 -7.21 25.62 -42.15
C GLY A 315 -6.31 25.70 -40.92
N HIS A 316 -5.34 26.61 -40.90
CA HIS A 316 -4.47 26.88 -39.74
C HIS A 316 -5.26 27.38 -38.53
N TYR A 317 -6.37 28.07 -38.77
CA TYR A 317 -7.27 28.58 -37.74
C TYR A 317 -8.68 28.00 -37.91
N LEU A 318 -9.41 27.88 -36.80
CA LEU A 318 -10.81 27.43 -36.80
C LEU A 318 -11.69 28.34 -37.68
N GLU A 319 -11.41 29.64 -37.69
CA GLU A 319 -12.16 30.64 -38.46
C GLU A 319 -11.90 30.56 -39.99
N ASP A 320 -10.95 29.72 -40.43
CA ASP A 320 -10.77 29.37 -41.84
C ASP A 320 -11.86 28.40 -42.35
N TYR A 321 -12.66 27.81 -41.46
CA TYR A 321 -13.71 26.87 -41.84
C TYR A 321 -15.09 27.53 -41.92
N ALA A 322 -15.83 27.24 -42.99
CA ALA A 322 -17.24 27.58 -43.13
C ALA A 322 -18.10 26.34 -42.81
N TYR A 323 -19.20 26.57 -42.10
CA TYR A 323 -20.24 25.57 -41.97
C TYR A 323 -21.03 25.48 -43.27
N LYS A 324 -21.19 24.26 -43.80
CA LYS A 324 -21.82 23.98 -45.10
C LYS A 324 -23.28 24.44 -45.15
N GLY A 325 -24.02 24.38 -44.03
CA GLY A 325 -25.39 24.88 -43.97
C GLY A 325 -25.50 26.39 -44.23
N ASP A 326 -24.46 27.16 -43.88
CA ASP A 326 -24.43 28.60 -44.16
C ASP A 326 -24.19 28.93 -45.63
N LEU A 327 -23.73 27.94 -46.39
CA LEU A 327 -23.49 28.02 -47.82
C LEU A 327 -24.71 27.57 -48.64
N GLY A 328 -25.81 27.20 -47.98
CA GLY A 328 -27.03 26.71 -48.63
C GLY A 328 -26.97 25.24 -49.05
N LEU A 329 -25.98 24.48 -48.58
CA LEU A 329 -26.01 23.02 -48.60
C LEU A 329 -27.09 22.54 -47.62
N THR A 330 -27.60 21.32 -47.76
CA THR A 330 -28.77 20.85 -46.98
C THR A 330 -28.39 19.85 -45.90
N LEU A 331 -29.10 19.92 -44.77
CA LEU A 331 -29.00 18.97 -43.68
C LEU A 331 -29.59 17.61 -44.09
N TYR A 332 -29.06 16.55 -43.51
CA TYR A 332 -29.70 15.24 -43.55
C TYR A 332 -31.07 15.27 -42.81
N GLU A 333 -32.20 15.31 -43.54
CA GLU A 333 -33.57 15.25 -42.99
C GLU A 333 -34.27 13.89 -43.27
N GLY A 334 -33.52 12.79 -43.41
CA GLY A 334 -34.10 11.43 -43.45
C GLY A 334 -35.04 11.11 -44.62
N SER A 335 -35.03 11.88 -45.72
CA SER A 335 -36.05 11.76 -46.77
C SER A 335 -35.56 11.50 -48.21
N GLY A 336 -34.32 11.08 -48.46
CA GLY A 336 -33.87 10.71 -49.82
C GLY A 336 -32.36 10.58 -50.04
N THR A 337 -31.98 10.01 -51.18
CA THR A 337 -30.61 9.62 -51.60
C THR A 337 -29.55 10.66 -51.22
N PHE A 338 -28.53 10.22 -50.48
CA PHE A 338 -27.39 11.04 -50.05
C PHE A 338 -26.60 11.57 -51.25
N ASP A 339 -26.51 12.90 -51.41
CA ASP A 339 -25.59 13.55 -52.34
C ASP A 339 -24.43 14.17 -51.56
N GLU A 340 -23.25 13.55 -51.63
CA GLU A 340 -22.04 13.99 -50.92
C GLU A 340 -21.65 15.45 -51.22
N ALA A 341 -22.05 15.99 -52.37
CA ALA A 341 -21.73 17.36 -52.77
C ALA A 341 -22.74 18.40 -52.27
N LEU A 342 -23.98 17.99 -51.93
CA LEU A 342 -25.08 18.89 -51.54
C LEU A 342 -25.63 18.64 -50.13
N HIS A 343 -25.31 17.49 -49.53
CA HIS A 343 -25.76 17.09 -48.19
C HIS A 343 -24.63 17.23 -47.18
N PHE A 344 -24.91 17.86 -46.04
CA PHE A 344 -24.05 17.77 -44.86
C PHE A 344 -24.74 16.94 -43.77
N ASP A 345 -23.97 16.06 -43.15
CA ASP A 345 -24.46 14.95 -42.33
C ASP A 345 -24.43 15.30 -40.84
N LEU A 346 -23.34 15.91 -40.39
CA LEU A 346 -23.19 16.46 -39.04
C LEU A 346 -23.53 17.96 -39.04
N ASN A 347 -24.25 18.41 -38.02
CA ASN A 347 -24.60 19.83 -37.89
C ASN A 347 -23.39 20.69 -37.46
N GLU A 348 -23.58 21.99 -37.24
CA GLU A 348 -22.50 22.91 -36.85
C GLU A 348 -21.84 22.57 -35.51
N TYR A 349 -22.47 21.74 -34.68
CA TYR A 349 -21.94 21.31 -33.37
C TYR A 349 -21.23 19.95 -33.47
N ASN A 350 -21.12 19.39 -34.67
CA ASN A 350 -20.61 18.06 -34.93
C ASN A 350 -21.52 16.93 -34.41
N VAL A 351 -22.83 17.18 -34.29
CA VAL A 351 -23.80 16.16 -33.87
C VAL A 351 -24.77 15.76 -34.96
N ARG A 352 -25.35 14.58 -34.80
CA ARG A 352 -26.51 14.08 -35.55
C ARG A 352 -27.45 13.34 -34.62
N TRP A 353 -28.75 13.53 -34.78
CA TRP A 353 -29.74 12.68 -34.13
C TRP A 353 -29.82 11.36 -34.88
N GLY A 354 -29.83 10.23 -34.17
CA GLY A 354 -30.14 8.95 -34.78
C GLY A 354 -30.23 7.81 -33.78
N VAL A 355 -30.85 6.71 -34.23
CA VAL A 355 -30.82 5.42 -33.57
C VAL A 355 -29.40 4.86 -33.60
N THR A 356 -28.98 4.26 -32.51
CA THR A 356 -27.69 3.59 -32.35
C THR A 356 -27.91 2.24 -31.67
N PRO A 357 -26.91 1.34 -31.65
CA PRO A 357 -27.04 0.07 -30.92
C PRO A 357 -27.45 0.27 -29.45
N GLU A 358 -26.90 1.29 -28.79
CA GLU A 358 -27.14 1.59 -27.37
C GLU A 358 -28.39 2.46 -27.14
N PHE A 359 -28.80 3.25 -28.14
CA PHE A 359 -29.98 4.10 -28.11
C PHE A 359 -30.95 3.74 -29.24
N PRO A 360 -31.72 2.63 -29.11
CA PRO A 360 -32.61 2.16 -30.17
C PRO A 360 -33.78 3.12 -30.45
N ASP A 361 -34.15 3.96 -29.48
CA ASP A 361 -35.16 5.02 -29.65
C ASP A 361 -34.56 6.34 -30.18
N GLY A 362 -33.24 6.38 -30.37
CA GLY A 362 -32.48 7.52 -30.89
C GLY A 362 -31.97 8.47 -29.82
N THR A 363 -30.80 9.05 -30.10
CA THR A 363 -30.17 10.09 -29.28
C THR A 363 -29.48 11.13 -30.15
N TRP A 364 -29.18 12.30 -29.58
CA TRP A 364 -28.19 13.19 -30.17
C TRP A 364 -26.80 12.69 -29.82
N ALA A 365 -25.91 12.62 -30.80
CA ALA A 365 -24.58 12.09 -30.62
C ALA A 365 -23.54 12.88 -31.41
N TYR A 366 -22.36 13.05 -30.82
CA TYR A 366 -21.17 13.52 -31.53
C TYR A 366 -20.53 12.37 -32.31
N PHE A 367 -19.85 12.69 -33.41
CA PHE A 367 -19.15 11.69 -34.22
C PHE A 367 -17.76 12.17 -34.57
N THR A 368 -16.80 11.26 -34.51
CA THR A 368 -15.47 11.58 -34.98
C THR A 368 -15.44 11.82 -36.50
N CYS A 369 -14.69 12.83 -36.92
CA CYS A 369 -14.57 13.20 -38.33
C CYS A 369 -13.20 12.80 -38.88
N ILE A 370 -13.21 11.94 -39.90
CA ILE A 370 -12.01 11.51 -40.62
C ILE A 370 -12.23 11.51 -42.13
N ASP A 371 -11.13 11.55 -42.88
CA ASP A 371 -11.10 11.28 -44.31
C ASP A 371 -11.07 9.76 -44.61
N PRO A 372 -11.09 9.32 -45.89
CA PRO A 372 -11.04 7.90 -46.24
C PRO A 372 -9.83 7.10 -45.79
N VAL A 373 -8.73 7.74 -45.41
CA VAL A 373 -7.52 7.05 -44.95
C VAL A 373 -7.33 7.17 -43.43
N GLY A 374 -8.28 7.76 -42.72
CA GLY A 374 -8.24 7.91 -41.26
C GLY A 374 -7.72 9.25 -40.75
N THR A 375 -7.35 10.18 -41.65
CA THR A 375 -6.82 11.48 -41.25
C THR A 375 -7.93 12.30 -40.58
N PRO A 376 -7.71 12.86 -39.38
CA PRO A 376 -8.67 13.75 -38.73
C PRO A 376 -9.13 14.92 -39.63
N VAL A 377 -10.43 15.17 -39.64
CA VAL A 377 -11.08 16.29 -40.36
C VAL A 377 -11.79 17.19 -39.36
N PHE A 378 -11.60 18.50 -39.46
CA PHE A 378 -12.23 19.46 -38.56
C PHE A 378 -13.77 19.27 -38.49
N PRO A 379 -14.39 19.22 -37.30
CA PRO A 379 -13.83 19.58 -35.99
C PRO A 379 -13.34 18.40 -35.13
N TYR A 380 -13.06 17.26 -35.74
CA TYR A 380 -12.52 16.05 -35.11
C TYR A 380 -13.49 15.33 -34.17
N ASN A 381 -13.78 15.89 -33.00
CA ASN A 381 -14.64 15.30 -31.97
C ASN A 381 -15.89 16.16 -31.71
N ILE A 382 -15.71 17.47 -31.57
CA ILE A 382 -16.76 18.47 -31.35
C ILE A 382 -16.31 19.81 -31.91
N SER A 383 -17.25 20.66 -32.35
CA SER A 383 -16.92 22.04 -32.76
C SER A 383 -16.68 22.97 -31.56
N ARG A 384 -16.72 24.29 -31.79
CA ARG A 384 -16.41 25.33 -30.79
C ARG A 384 -17.46 25.45 -29.66
N TYR A 385 -18.56 24.71 -29.74
CA TYR A 385 -19.70 24.83 -28.81
C TYR A 385 -20.22 23.47 -28.38
N PHE A 386 -20.58 23.35 -27.11
CA PHE A 386 -21.38 22.25 -26.60
C PHE A 386 -22.77 22.28 -27.22
N PHE A 387 -23.25 21.13 -27.69
CA PHE A 387 -24.62 20.96 -28.17
C PHE A 387 -25.61 20.83 -27.02
N GLY A 388 -25.24 20.13 -25.95
CA GLY A 388 -25.99 20.05 -24.71
C GLY A 388 -25.56 21.10 -23.68
N GLU A 389 -26.18 21.06 -22.51
CA GLU A 389 -25.82 21.90 -21.36
C GLU A 389 -24.61 21.27 -20.62
N PRO A 390 -23.42 21.91 -20.59
CA PRO A 390 -22.18 21.30 -20.09
C PRO A 390 -22.10 21.27 -18.56
N LYS A 391 -22.93 20.43 -17.93
CA LYS A 391 -23.02 20.31 -16.46
C LYS A 391 -21.93 19.48 -15.83
N GLY A 392 -21.25 18.61 -16.57
CA GLY A 392 -20.17 17.81 -16.04
C GLY A 392 -19.01 18.67 -15.53
N ASP A 393 -18.20 18.15 -14.62
CA ASP A 393 -17.11 18.88 -13.98
C ASP A 393 -16.15 17.96 -13.21
N ASN A 394 -14.94 18.47 -12.95
CA ASN A 394 -14.04 17.86 -11.98
C ASN A 394 -14.67 17.92 -10.59
N THR A 395 -14.59 16.85 -9.83
CA THR A 395 -14.99 16.80 -8.43
C THR A 395 -13.90 16.13 -7.60
N THR A 396 -13.90 16.36 -6.29
CA THR A 396 -12.90 15.78 -5.36
C THR A 396 -13.49 14.71 -4.46
N THR A 397 -14.81 14.50 -4.52
CA THR A 397 -15.53 13.51 -3.70
C THR A 397 -16.65 12.88 -4.49
N ILE A 398 -16.91 11.61 -4.23
CA ILE A 398 -18.08 10.87 -4.71
C ILE A 398 -19.16 10.95 -3.61
N PRO A 399 -20.41 11.29 -3.93
CA PRO A 399 -21.47 11.33 -2.92
C PRO A 399 -21.71 9.93 -2.31
N ALA A 400 -21.96 9.85 -1.01
CA ALA A 400 -22.30 8.59 -0.33
C ALA A 400 -23.59 7.89 -0.85
N THR A 401 -24.38 8.58 -1.68
CA THR A 401 -25.54 8.01 -2.37
C THR A 401 -25.21 7.39 -3.73
N ALA A 402 -23.97 7.50 -4.19
CA ALA A 402 -23.53 6.88 -5.43
C ALA A 402 -23.33 5.38 -5.21
N GLU A 403 -23.76 4.59 -6.17
CA GLU A 403 -23.50 3.16 -6.27
C GLU A 403 -22.21 2.96 -7.07
N THR A 404 -21.26 2.20 -6.53
CA THR A 404 -20.09 1.74 -7.26
C THR A 404 -20.49 0.68 -8.26
N ILE A 405 -20.25 0.95 -9.54
CA ILE A 405 -20.59 0.08 -10.67
C ILE A 405 -19.37 -0.76 -11.06
N PHE A 406 -18.18 -0.18 -10.93
CA PHE A 406 -16.93 -0.82 -11.31
C PHE A 406 -15.77 -0.25 -10.48
N GLU A 407 -14.88 -1.14 -10.06
CA GLU A 407 -13.56 -0.86 -9.50
C GLU A 407 -12.50 -1.64 -10.29
N GLY A 408 -11.36 -1.00 -10.54
CA GLY A 408 -10.29 -1.44 -11.42
C GLY A 408 -8.96 -1.59 -10.71
N GLY A 409 -7.91 -1.99 -11.44
CA GLY A 409 -6.60 -2.24 -10.84
C GLY A 409 -6.67 -3.41 -9.84
N PRO A 410 -6.15 -3.25 -8.61
CA PRO A 410 -6.16 -4.33 -7.60
C PRO A 410 -7.52 -4.53 -6.93
N GLU A 411 -8.43 -3.55 -7.04
CA GLU A 411 -9.79 -3.60 -6.48
C GLU A 411 -10.77 -4.33 -7.41
N LYS A 412 -10.34 -4.66 -8.64
CA LYS A 412 -11.15 -5.41 -9.58
C LYS A 412 -11.44 -6.81 -9.02
N GLU A 413 -12.73 -7.15 -8.90
CA GLU A 413 -13.16 -8.48 -8.48
C GLU A 413 -12.49 -9.55 -9.37
N LEU A 414 -11.83 -10.51 -8.71
CA LEU A 414 -11.16 -11.62 -9.38
C LEU A 414 -12.19 -12.50 -10.09
N THR A 415 -12.39 -12.22 -11.37
CA THR A 415 -13.39 -12.91 -12.16
C THR A 415 -12.76 -14.09 -12.86
N PHE A 416 -13.38 -15.25 -12.67
CA PHE A 416 -12.97 -16.47 -13.34
C PHE A 416 -13.38 -16.42 -14.82
N GLN A 417 -12.42 -16.51 -15.74
CA GLN A 417 -12.65 -16.39 -17.18
C GLN A 417 -13.10 -17.73 -17.80
N LYS A 418 -12.30 -18.79 -17.64
CA LYS A 418 -12.58 -20.12 -18.23
C LYS A 418 -11.77 -21.25 -17.62
N ILE A 419 -12.38 -22.44 -17.61
CA ILE A 419 -11.74 -23.72 -17.29
C ILE A 419 -11.50 -24.44 -18.62
N LEU A 420 -10.26 -24.89 -18.88
CA LEU A 420 -9.94 -25.77 -20.00
C LEU A 420 -9.60 -27.15 -19.44
N THR A 421 -10.21 -28.20 -19.97
CA THR A 421 -9.88 -29.59 -19.63
C THR A 421 -9.16 -30.24 -20.79
N ALA A 422 -8.05 -30.92 -20.52
CA ALA A 422 -7.38 -31.77 -21.50
C ALA A 422 -7.80 -33.22 -21.30
N ASP A 423 -8.78 -33.67 -22.10
CA ASP A 423 -9.50 -34.93 -21.94
C ASP A 423 -8.62 -36.19 -21.90
N GLU A 424 -7.40 -36.13 -22.47
CA GLU A 424 -6.47 -37.27 -22.55
C GLU A 424 -5.39 -37.26 -21.44
N SER A 425 -5.10 -36.11 -20.81
CA SER A 425 -4.08 -35.98 -19.74
C SER A 425 -4.68 -35.81 -18.34
N GLY A 426 -5.95 -35.41 -18.24
CA GLY A 426 -6.59 -35.08 -16.97
C GLY A 426 -6.25 -33.68 -16.47
N ASP A 427 -5.59 -32.83 -17.26
CA ASP A 427 -5.20 -31.50 -16.82
C ASP A 427 -6.38 -30.52 -16.80
N VAL A 428 -6.37 -29.61 -15.85
CA VAL A 428 -7.33 -28.50 -15.72
C VAL A 428 -6.58 -27.17 -15.76
N THR A 429 -6.77 -26.37 -16.81
CA THR A 429 -6.26 -24.99 -16.87
C THR A 429 -7.32 -24.02 -16.38
N LEU A 430 -6.95 -23.21 -15.41
CA LEU A 430 -7.76 -22.10 -14.91
C LEU A 430 -7.22 -20.80 -15.48
N VAL A 431 -8.11 -19.92 -15.92
CA VAL A 431 -7.79 -18.57 -16.40
C VAL A 431 -8.69 -17.59 -15.66
N TRP A 432 -8.11 -16.51 -15.13
CA TRP A 432 -8.82 -15.47 -14.38
C TRP A 432 -8.27 -14.08 -14.69
N ASP A 433 -9.05 -13.07 -14.32
CA ASP A 433 -8.63 -11.67 -14.35
C ASP A 433 -7.64 -11.40 -13.21
N SER A 434 -6.55 -10.71 -13.52
CA SER A 434 -5.54 -10.37 -12.54
C SER A 434 -5.10 -8.91 -12.65
N ALA A 435 -4.64 -8.39 -11.53
CA ALA A 435 -3.90 -7.14 -11.45
C ALA A 435 -2.42 -7.45 -11.69
N GLU A 436 -1.84 -6.80 -12.69
CA GLU A 436 -0.41 -6.83 -12.95
C GLU A 436 0.35 -6.40 -11.68
N GLY A 437 1.37 -7.16 -11.28
CA GLY A 437 2.08 -6.95 -10.01
C GLY A 437 1.46 -7.69 -8.81
N GLY A 438 0.30 -8.32 -8.96
CA GLY A 438 -0.30 -9.20 -7.96
C GLY A 438 0.32 -10.60 -7.95
N ASN A 439 0.40 -11.27 -6.80
CA ASN A 439 0.73 -12.68 -6.67
C ASN A 439 -0.50 -13.46 -6.22
N TYR A 440 -0.78 -14.57 -6.89
CA TYR A 440 -1.98 -15.35 -6.66
C TYR A 440 -1.67 -16.75 -6.15
N THR A 441 -2.38 -17.22 -5.13
CA THR A 441 -2.43 -18.63 -4.72
C THR A 441 -3.67 -19.27 -5.31
N LEU A 442 -3.47 -20.38 -6.03
CA LEU A 442 -4.54 -21.29 -6.39
C LEU A 442 -4.62 -22.41 -5.37
N SER A 443 -5.80 -22.65 -4.82
CA SER A 443 -6.13 -23.78 -3.95
C SER A 443 -7.25 -24.62 -4.54
N SER A 444 -7.37 -25.88 -4.10
CA SER A 444 -8.45 -26.76 -4.49
C SER A 444 -9.03 -27.53 -3.31
N SER A 445 -10.31 -27.90 -3.37
CA SER A 445 -10.96 -28.76 -2.36
C SER A 445 -11.94 -29.73 -3.01
N GLU A 446 -12.24 -30.84 -2.34
CA GLU A 446 -13.31 -31.76 -2.72
C GLU A 446 -14.71 -31.21 -2.35
N SER A 447 -14.78 -30.16 -1.51
CA SER A 447 -16.02 -29.50 -1.09
C SER A 447 -15.88 -27.97 -1.10
N LEU A 448 -17.00 -27.25 -1.04
CA LEU A 448 -16.98 -25.79 -0.89
C LEU A 448 -16.71 -25.31 0.55
N ASP A 449 -16.89 -26.21 1.54
CA ASP A 449 -17.05 -25.81 2.94
C ASP A 449 -15.83 -26.14 3.83
N GLU A 450 -14.91 -27.04 3.43
CA GLU A 450 -13.74 -27.45 4.24
C GLU A 450 -12.53 -27.89 3.37
N ASP A 451 -11.31 -27.86 3.92
CA ASP A 451 -10.05 -28.46 3.42
C ASP A 451 -9.43 -27.94 2.10
N TRP A 452 -9.34 -26.63 1.89
CA TRP A 452 -8.63 -26.05 0.74
C TRP A 452 -7.12 -26.36 0.75
N GLN A 453 -6.64 -27.07 -0.27
CA GLN A 453 -5.24 -27.44 -0.47
C GLN A 453 -4.59 -26.53 -1.50
N PRO A 454 -3.46 -25.87 -1.20
CA PRO A 454 -2.77 -25.04 -2.18
C PRO A 454 -2.18 -25.91 -3.30
N LEU A 455 -2.40 -25.48 -4.54
CA LEU A 455 -1.89 -26.13 -5.75
C LEU A 455 -0.59 -25.47 -6.25
N ALA A 456 -0.62 -24.15 -6.48
CA ALA A 456 0.55 -23.39 -6.92
C ALA A 456 0.32 -21.89 -6.81
N ARG A 457 1.41 -21.12 -6.94
CA ARG A 457 1.39 -19.67 -7.06
C ARG A 457 1.82 -19.18 -8.42
N VAL A 458 1.25 -18.04 -8.81
CA VAL A 458 1.59 -17.39 -10.07
C VAL A 458 1.56 -15.87 -9.90
N ALA A 459 2.56 -15.21 -10.47
CA ALA A 459 2.59 -13.75 -10.57
C ALA A 459 1.68 -13.29 -11.72
N GLY A 460 0.86 -12.28 -11.45
CA GLY A 460 0.07 -11.55 -12.43
C GLY A 460 1.00 -10.77 -13.37
N ALA A 461 1.10 -11.24 -14.61
CA ALA A 461 2.00 -10.68 -15.61
C ALA A 461 1.34 -9.58 -16.48
N ASP A 462 0.01 -9.53 -16.52
CA ASP A 462 -0.80 -8.56 -17.26
C ASP A 462 -2.24 -8.60 -16.69
N ALA A 463 -3.25 -8.15 -17.42
CA ALA A 463 -4.67 -8.16 -17.01
C ALA A 463 -5.31 -9.56 -16.84
N THR A 464 -4.66 -10.64 -17.29
CA THR A 464 -5.14 -12.01 -17.11
C THR A 464 -4.01 -12.95 -16.72
N THR A 465 -4.33 -14.02 -16.00
CA THR A 465 -3.36 -15.03 -15.57
C THR A 465 -3.96 -16.42 -15.67
N SER A 466 -3.09 -17.42 -15.89
CA SER A 466 -3.52 -18.80 -16.03
C SER A 466 -2.59 -19.78 -15.33
N LEU A 467 -3.15 -20.86 -14.81
CA LEU A 467 -2.42 -21.93 -14.14
C LEU A 467 -3.01 -23.29 -14.53
N VAL A 468 -2.14 -24.30 -14.65
CA VAL A 468 -2.53 -25.69 -14.98
C VAL A 468 -2.38 -26.57 -13.75
N ASP A 469 -3.49 -27.17 -13.33
CA ASP A 469 -3.52 -28.32 -12.41
C ASP A 469 -3.26 -29.58 -13.24
N SER A 470 -2.03 -30.11 -13.16
CA SER A 470 -1.57 -31.24 -13.99
C SER A 470 -1.88 -32.59 -13.35
N ALA A 471 -2.33 -33.55 -14.16
CA ALA A 471 -2.62 -34.93 -13.77
C ALA A 471 -3.68 -35.06 -12.66
N ARG A 472 -4.76 -34.26 -12.72
CA ARG A 472 -5.93 -34.44 -11.83
C ARG A 472 -6.35 -35.91 -11.87
N LEU A 473 -6.39 -36.54 -10.71
CA LEU A 473 -6.75 -37.94 -10.60
C LEU A 473 -8.17 -38.11 -11.13
N SER A 474 -8.36 -39.02 -12.10
CA SER A 474 -9.68 -39.36 -12.64
C SER A 474 -10.60 -40.07 -11.61
N ALA A 475 -10.21 -40.10 -10.34
CA ALA A 475 -10.88 -40.81 -9.25
C ALA A 475 -11.82 -39.90 -8.44
N ASP A 476 -11.69 -38.58 -8.55
CA ASP A 476 -12.44 -37.62 -7.72
C ASP A 476 -13.75 -37.20 -8.41
N GLU A 477 -14.89 -37.42 -7.75
CA GLU A 477 -16.22 -37.14 -8.32
C GLU A 477 -16.44 -35.63 -8.58
N GLN A 478 -15.84 -34.75 -7.77
CA GLN A 478 -15.93 -33.28 -7.86
C GLN A 478 -14.64 -32.61 -7.32
N GLN A 479 -14.30 -31.42 -7.83
CA GLN A 479 -13.18 -30.59 -7.36
C GLN A 479 -13.58 -29.12 -7.49
N PHE A 480 -13.31 -28.34 -6.46
CA PHE A 480 -13.48 -26.89 -6.39
C PHE A 480 -12.12 -26.22 -6.41
N TYR A 481 -12.06 -24.99 -6.94
CA TYR A 481 -10.85 -24.19 -7.05
C TYR A 481 -11.10 -22.80 -6.46
N GLN A 482 -10.13 -22.27 -5.71
CA GLN A 482 -10.14 -20.93 -5.11
C GLN A 482 -8.87 -20.20 -5.52
N ILE A 483 -9.00 -18.95 -5.93
CA ILE A 483 -7.88 -18.09 -6.28
C ILE A 483 -7.86 -16.93 -5.27
N THR A 484 -6.72 -16.73 -4.63
CA THR A 484 -6.51 -15.66 -3.65
C THR A 484 -5.42 -14.73 -4.15
N LEU A 485 -5.63 -13.41 -4.13
CA LEU A 485 -4.57 -12.42 -4.31
C LEU A 485 -3.83 -12.27 -2.97
N ASP A 486 -2.60 -12.75 -2.91
CA ASP A 486 -1.80 -12.86 -1.69
C ASP A 486 -0.96 -11.62 -1.38
N TYR A 487 -0.50 -10.96 -2.44
CA TYR A 487 0.45 -9.85 -2.37
C TYR A 487 0.30 -8.98 -3.61
N LEU A 488 0.51 -7.68 -3.45
CA LEU A 488 0.52 -6.71 -4.54
C LEU A 488 1.81 -5.89 -4.48
N GLN A 489 2.52 -5.80 -5.60
CA GLN A 489 3.70 -4.94 -5.69
C GLN A 489 3.34 -3.46 -5.47
N PRO A 490 4.23 -2.66 -4.85
CA PRO A 490 4.02 -1.23 -4.73
C PRO A 490 3.77 -0.57 -6.09
N PHE A 491 2.73 0.25 -6.16
CA PHE A 491 2.34 1.02 -7.31
C PHE A 491 1.94 2.45 -6.87
N ASP A 492 1.84 3.38 -7.82
CA ASP A 492 1.29 4.71 -7.58
C ASP A 492 -0.24 4.59 -7.49
N ASP A 493 -0.73 4.58 -6.26
CA ASP A 493 -2.13 4.46 -5.87
C ASP A 493 -2.89 5.80 -5.85
N ALA A 494 -2.26 6.88 -6.32
CA ALA A 494 -2.92 8.18 -6.38
C ALA A 494 -4.18 8.13 -7.26
N GLY A 495 -5.34 8.38 -6.64
CA GLY A 495 -6.63 8.37 -7.34
C GLY A 495 -7.31 7.00 -7.40
N PHE A 496 -6.79 6.00 -6.70
CA PHE A 496 -7.51 4.78 -6.33
C PHE A 496 -8.18 5.00 -4.97
N ASP A 497 -9.28 4.29 -4.70
CA ASP A 497 -9.89 4.21 -3.36
C ASP A 497 -9.37 2.98 -2.61
N TYR A 498 -8.16 2.57 -2.98
CA TYR A 498 -7.44 1.41 -2.49
C TYR A 498 -6.65 1.79 -1.23
N ASP A 499 -6.91 1.15 -0.10
CA ASP A 499 -6.25 1.45 1.17
C ASP A 499 -4.84 0.83 1.34
N GLY A 500 -4.28 0.24 0.27
CA GLY A 500 -2.95 -0.36 0.29
C GLY A 500 -2.88 -1.70 1.03
N SER A 501 -3.99 -2.13 1.63
CA SER A 501 -4.07 -3.38 2.34
C SER A 501 -4.71 -4.41 1.40
N LEU A 502 -4.05 -5.56 1.23
CA LEU A 502 -4.79 -6.78 0.85
C LEU A 502 -5.53 -7.35 2.07
N VAL A 503 -5.69 -6.54 3.11
CA VAL A 503 -6.46 -6.86 4.29
C VAL A 503 -7.89 -6.58 3.89
N SER A 504 -8.64 -7.68 3.77
CA SER A 504 -10.07 -7.73 4.03
C SER A 504 -10.60 -6.41 4.64
N THR A 505 -11.43 -5.67 3.90
CA THR A 505 -12.37 -4.67 4.44
C THR A 505 -13.45 -5.31 5.34
N GLY A 506 -13.11 -6.44 5.96
CA GLY A 506 -13.81 -7.03 7.07
C GLY A 506 -13.62 -6.21 8.35
N PRO A 507 -14.39 -6.52 9.39
CA PRO A 507 -14.38 -5.77 10.64
C PRO A 507 -12.96 -5.72 11.23
N GLN A 508 -12.56 -4.56 11.77
CA GLN A 508 -11.34 -4.42 12.59
C GLN A 508 -11.35 -5.51 13.68
N HIS A 509 -10.43 -6.48 13.59
CA HIS A 509 -10.38 -7.59 14.53
C HIS A 509 -9.61 -7.20 15.80
N ASN A 510 -9.99 -7.82 16.92
CA ASN A 510 -9.29 -7.67 18.19
C ASN A 510 -7.99 -8.47 18.19
N VAL A 511 -7.01 -8.05 19.01
CA VAL A 511 -5.76 -8.79 19.23
C VAL A 511 -5.59 -9.10 20.71
N LEU A 512 -5.55 -10.38 21.06
CA LEU A 512 -5.31 -10.88 22.42
C LEU A 512 -3.97 -11.62 22.47
N LEU A 513 -2.98 -11.02 23.15
CA LEU A 513 -1.68 -11.64 23.35
C LEU A 513 -1.61 -12.28 24.75
N LEU A 514 -1.58 -13.61 24.82
CA LEU A 514 -1.47 -14.39 26.04
C LEU A 514 -0.01 -14.81 26.28
N ILE A 515 0.62 -14.22 27.29
CA ILE A 515 2.03 -14.47 27.63
C ILE A 515 2.08 -15.20 28.97
N VAL A 516 2.56 -16.45 28.95
CA VAL A 516 2.67 -17.31 30.14
C VAL A 516 4.09 -17.25 30.69
N ASP A 517 4.23 -16.92 31.97
CA ASP A 517 5.52 -16.71 32.66
C ASP A 517 6.13 -18.05 33.10
N ASP A 518 7.32 -18.37 32.59
CA ASP A 518 8.05 -19.61 32.89
C ASP A 518 7.41 -20.91 32.39
N TRP A 519 6.78 -20.90 31.21
CA TRP A 519 6.19 -22.09 30.58
C TRP A 519 7.04 -22.59 29.41
N GLY A 520 7.86 -23.62 29.66
CA GLY A 520 8.65 -24.31 28.64
C GLY A 520 7.92 -25.50 27.99
N LEU A 521 8.49 -26.02 26.90
CA LEU A 521 7.94 -27.17 26.17
C LEU A 521 7.80 -28.43 27.02
N ASP A 522 8.68 -28.62 28.00
CA ASP A 522 8.66 -29.76 28.92
C ASP A 522 7.39 -29.83 29.78
N ALA A 523 6.79 -28.68 30.07
CA ALA A 523 5.58 -28.57 30.87
C ALA A 523 4.30 -28.51 30.04
N SER A 524 4.40 -28.45 28.71
CA SER A 524 3.26 -28.27 27.82
C SER A 524 2.76 -29.60 27.25
N GLU A 525 1.48 -29.91 27.45
CA GLU A 525 0.86 -31.11 26.86
C GLU A 525 0.74 -31.06 25.33
N LEU A 526 0.94 -29.89 24.72
CA LEU A 526 0.92 -29.70 23.27
C LEU A 526 2.20 -30.20 22.59
N TYR A 527 3.31 -30.25 23.35
CA TYR A 527 4.64 -30.54 22.82
C TYR A 527 5.28 -31.76 23.48
N ASN A 528 5.00 -32.00 24.75
CA ASN A 528 5.59 -33.09 25.50
C ASN A 528 4.70 -34.33 25.52
N THR A 529 5.23 -35.46 25.03
CA THR A 529 4.54 -36.76 25.04
C THR A 529 5.24 -37.79 25.92
N GLU A 530 6.27 -37.40 26.68
CA GLU A 530 7.06 -38.29 27.53
C GLU A 530 6.20 -38.88 28.67
N PRO A 531 6.03 -40.21 28.77
CA PRO A 531 5.18 -40.82 29.78
C PRO A 531 5.62 -40.59 31.24
N SER A 532 6.88 -40.16 31.45
CA SER A 532 7.42 -39.83 32.78
C SER A 532 7.21 -38.38 33.20
N ALA A 533 6.82 -37.49 32.29
CA ALA A 533 6.51 -36.11 32.61
C ALA A 533 5.14 -36.00 33.29
N GLN A 534 5.04 -35.15 34.30
CA GLN A 534 3.77 -34.75 34.89
C GLN A 534 3.30 -33.51 34.16
N LEU A 535 2.31 -33.66 33.28
CA LEU A 535 1.77 -32.58 32.46
C LEU A 535 0.46 -32.05 33.06
N ALA A 536 0.26 -30.74 32.94
CA ALA A 536 -1.00 -30.09 33.32
C ALA A 536 -2.08 -30.42 32.29
N ASN A 537 -3.30 -30.64 32.76
CA ASN A 537 -4.47 -30.73 31.87
C ASN A 537 -4.97 -29.31 31.58
N MET A 538 -4.69 -28.81 30.38
CA MET A 538 -4.96 -27.45 29.91
C MET A 538 -5.92 -27.48 28.69
N PRO A 539 -7.16 -27.96 28.87
CA PRO A 539 -8.09 -28.20 27.77
C PRO A 539 -8.47 -26.94 26.98
N ASN A 540 -8.43 -25.74 27.57
CA ASN A 540 -8.82 -24.52 26.86
C ASN A 540 -7.73 -24.08 25.88
N LEU A 541 -6.47 -24.02 26.32
CA LEU A 541 -5.34 -23.74 25.43
C LEU A 541 -5.17 -24.83 24.39
N LYS A 542 -5.38 -26.09 24.76
CA LYS A 542 -5.35 -27.21 23.82
C LYS A 542 -6.40 -27.08 22.73
N ALA A 543 -7.64 -26.76 23.08
CA ALA A 543 -8.69 -26.55 22.09
C ALA A 543 -8.33 -25.41 21.11
N LEU A 544 -7.80 -24.28 21.63
CA LEU A 544 -7.35 -23.18 20.77
C LEU A 544 -6.22 -23.58 19.83
N ALA A 545 -5.24 -24.35 20.32
CA ALA A 545 -4.12 -24.80 19.51
C ALA A 545 -4.56 -25.82 18.43
N GLU A 546 -5.48 -26.73 18.77
CA GLU A 546 -6.02 -27.74 17.84
C GLU A 546 -6.86 -27.12 16.71
N SER A 547 -7.50 -25.97 16.96
CA SER A 547 -8.24 -25.20 15.93
C SER A 547 -7.45 -24.01 15.35
N GLY A 548 -6.17 -23.89 15.68
CA GLY A 548 -5.30 -22.79 15.27
C GLY A 548 -4.05 -23.28 14.52
N LEU A 549 -3.00 -22.46 14.52
CA LEU A 549 -1.69 -22.79 13.98
C LEU A 549 -0.67 -22.92 15.11
N LEU A 550 -0.15 -24.13 15.31
CA LEU A 550 0.90 -24.43 16.28
C LEU A 550 2.29 -24.39 15.63
N PHE A 551 3.21 -23.64 16.24
CA PHE A 551 4.61 -23.58 15.83
C PHE A 551 5.44 -24.59 16.61
N THR A 552 6.08 -25.52 15.93
CA THR A 552 7.02 -26.47 16.55
C THR A 552 8.35 -25.82 16.90
N ARG A 553 8.65 -24.66 16.31
CA ARG A 553 9.93 -23.95 16.41
C ARG A 553 9.74 -22.49 16.84
N GLY A 554 9.06 -22.30 17.97
CA GLY A 554 8.80 -20.99 18.57
C GLY A 554 9.79 -20.62 19.68
N TYR A 555 10.41 -19.45 19.57
CA TYR A 555 11.52 -19.06 20.43
C TYR A 555 11.29 -17.73 21.16
N SER A 556 11.85 -17.63 22.36
CA SER A 556 11.87 -16.44 23.21
C SER A 556 13.29 -16.03 23.58
N GLN A 557 13.42 -14.96 24.40
CA GLN A 557 14.66 -14.76 25.15
C GLN A 557 14.73 -15.76 26.31
N ALA A 558 15.91 -15.91 26.93
CA ALA A 558 16.11 -16.86 28.03
C ALA A 558 15.49 -16.42 29.37
N LEU A 559 15.08 -15.15 29.47
CA LEU A 559 14.58 -14.50 30.68
C LEU A 559 13.44 -13.51 30.35
N CYS A 560 12.52 -13.37 31.31
CA CYS A 560 11.30 -12.60 31.19
C CYS A 560 11.44 -11.13 30.75
N SER A 561 12.27 -10.29 31.40
CA SER A 561 12.38 -8.86 31.04
C SER A 561 12.90 -8.64 29.61
N PRO A 562 14.01 -9.31 29.18
CA PRO A 562 14.42 -9.29 27.78
C PRO A 562 13.30 -9.68 26.82
N THR A 563 12.58 -10.78 27.05
CA THR A 563 11.46 -11.19 26.18
C THR A 563 10.40 -10.10 26.05
N ARG A 564 9.95 -9.53 27.17
CA ARG A 564 8.88 -8.53 27.19
C ARG A 564 9.30 -7.25 26.47
N ALA A 565 10.53 -6.79 26.68
CA ALA A 565 11.08 -5.64 25.95
C ALA A 565 11.17 -5.93 24.45
N THR A 566 11.66 -7.11 24.05
CA THR A 566 11.77 -7.51 22.65
C THR A 566 10.41 -7.57 21.94
N ILE A 567 9.35 -8.07 22.59
CA ILE A 567 7.99 -8.06 22.02
C ILE A 567 7.50 -6.62 21.82
N LEU A 568 7.71 -5.73 22.79
CA LEU A 568 7.20 -4.36 22.73
C LEU A 568 7.88 -3.50 21.67
N THR A 569 9.15 -3.77 21.34
CA THR A 569 9.98 -2.89 20.49
C THR A 569 10.36 -3.49 19.14
N GLY A 570 10.17 -4.80 18.93
CA GLY A 570 10.62 -5.49 17.71
C GLY A 570 12.14 -5.51 17.54
N ARG A 571 12.87 -5.28 18.64
CA ARG A 571 14.34 -5.12 18.69
C ARG A 571 14.95 -6.11 19.67
N GLN A 572 16.20 -6.47 19.44
CA GLN A 572 16.92 -7.46 20.24
C GLN A 572 17.54 -6.84 21.51
N PRO A 573 17.86 -7.65 22.54
CA PRO A 573 18.41 -7.16 23.81
C PRO A 573 19.62 -6.24 23.69
N TYR A 574 20.57 -6.51 22.80
CA TYR A 574 21.72 -5.64 22.56
C TYR A 574 21.35 -4.28 21.95
N GLN A 575 20.20 -4.15 21.29
CA GLN A 575 19.72 -2.91 20.71
C GLN A 575 19.01 -2.02 21.74
N HIS A 576 18.12 -2.60 22.54
CA HIS A 576 17.34 -1.86 23.54
C HIS A 576 17.94 -1.88 24.96
N GLY A 577 19.03 -2.62 25.19
CA GLY A 577 19.79 -2.62 26.44
C GLY A 577 19.20 -3.44 27.60
N VAL A 578 18.09 -4.15 27.41
CA VAL A 578 17.44 -4.95 28.47
C VAL A 578 17.87 -6.42 28.34
N GLY A 579 18.99 -6.77 28.97
CA GLY A 579 19.61 -8.11 28.86
C GLY A 579 19.33 -9.07 30.04
N ASN A 580 18.71 -8.60 31.13
CA ASN A 580 18.40 -9.40 32.31
C ASN A 580 17.25 -8.77 33.15
N PRO A 581 16.69 -9.47 34.15
CA PRO A 581 15.58 -8.96 34.98
C PRO A 581 16.02 -8.20 36.25
N GLN A 582 17.16 -7.49 36.25
CA GLN A 582 17.59 -6.69 37.40
C GLN A 582 16.82 -5.37 37.50
N SER A 583 16.82 -4.78 38.70
CA SER A 583 16.04 -3.56 39.00
C SER A 583 16.44 -2.32 38.19
N ASP A 584 17.63 -2.31 37.61
CA ASP A 584 18.15 -1.25 36.75
C ASP A 584 17.90 -1.50 35.25
N SER A 585 17.42 -2.69 34.88
CA SER A 585 17.08 -3.06 33.50
C SER A 585 15.70 -2.51 33.12
N THR A 586 15.63 -1.18 32.96
CA THR A 586 14.43 -0.41 32.60
C THR A 586 14.31 -0.29 31.09
N LEU A 587 13.09 -0.42 30.54
CA LEU A 587 12.82 -0.13 29.13
C LEU A 587 13.17 1.34 28.85
N PRO A 588 14.11 1.63 27.93
CA PRO A 588 14.50 3.01 27.66
C PRO A 588 13.35 3.81 27.06
N ALA A 589 13.13 5.04 27.53
CA ALA A 589 12.14 5.95 26.97
C ALA A 589 12.44 6.42 25.53
N SER A 590 13.60 6.03 24.98
CA SER A 590 13.97 6.27 23.58
C SER A 590 13.49 5.16 22.63
N GLU A 591 13.05 4.02 23.16
CA GLU A 591 12.45 2.97 22.34
C GLU A 591 11.02 3.34 21.96
N LEU A 592 10.61 2.99 20.74
CA LEU A 592 9.24 3.12 20.27
C LEU A 592 8.54 1.77 20.44
N THR A 593 7.40 1.78 21.13
CA THR A 593 6.65 0.54 21.41
C THR A 593 5.41 0.40 20.53
N PHE A 594 4.99 -0.85 20.25
CA PHE A 594 3.79 -1.06 19.42
C PHE A 594 2.52 -0.40 20.00
N PRO A 595 2.28 -0.32 21.32
CA PRO A 595 1.09 0.38 21.83
C PRO A 595 1.12 1.89 21.55
N GLU A 596 2.31 2.52 21.61
CA GLU A 596 2.45 3.94 21.24
C GLU A 596 2.16 4.17 19.76
N ILE A 597 2.59 3.25 18.90
CA ILE A 597 2.30 3.30 17.46
C ILE A 597 0.79 3.13 17.22
N ILE A 598 0.16 2.12 17.82
CA ILE A 598 -1.29 1.87 17.64
C ILE A 598 -2.11 3.08 18.12
N ALA A 599 -1.76 3.66 19.27
CA ALA A 599 -2.43 4.85 19.79
C ALA A 599 -2.30 6.07 18.85
N ASN A 600 -1.24 6.15 18.05
CA ASN A 600 -1.01 7.23 17.10
C ASN A 600 -1.69 6.99 15.74
N GLU A 601 -1.59 5.77 15.20
CA GLU A 601 -2.02 5.44 13.84
C GLU A 601 -3.50 5.04 13.76
N VAL A 602 -4.02 4.31 14.77
CA VAL A 602 -5.40 3.79 14.82
C VAL A 602 -6.02 4.03 16.21
N PRO A 603 -6.28 5.32 16.56
CA PRO A 603 -6.67 5.72 17.91
C PRO A 603 -8.02 5.16 18.40
N GLU A 604 -8.79 4.50 17.53
CA GLU A 604 -10.00 3.76 17.87
C GLU A 604 -9.74 2.45 18.64
N TYR A 605 -8.51 1.91 18.59
CA TYR A 605 -8.18 0.69 19.33
C TYR A 605 -8.06 0.95 20.83
N GLY A 606 -8.85 0.25 21.63
CA GLY A 606 -8.66 0.16 23.07
C GLY A 606 -7.37 -0.59 23.42
N LEU A 607 -6.49 0.00 24.22
CA LEU A 607 -5.19 -0.58 24.57
C LEU A 607 -5.09 -0.89 26.07
N ALA A 608 -4.84 -2.16 26.42
CA ALA A 608 -4.68 -2.54 27.82
C ALA A 608 -3.63 -3.62 28.07
N SER A 609 -2.95 -3.52 29.22
CA SER A 609 -2.01 -4.53 29.71
C SER A 609 -2.37 -5.02 31.11
N PHE A 610 -2.43 -6.33 31.30
CA PHE A 610 -2.78 -6.95 32.58
C PHE A 610 -1.70 -7.90 33.06
N GLY A 611 -1.39 -7.81 34.36
CA GLY A 611 -0.42 -8.69 35.03
C GLY A 611 0.98 -8.10 35.19
N LYS A 612 2.00 -8.85 34.79
CA LYS A 612 3.41 -8.56 35.02
C LYS A 612 3.96 -7.59 33.97
N TRP A 613 4.42 -6.42 34.45
CA TRP A 613 5.15 -5.45 33.63
C TRP A 613 6.63 -5.81 33.51
N HIS A 614 7.37 -5.71 34.61
CA HIS A 614 8.77 -6.14 34.74
C HIS A 614 9.80 -5.46 33.81
N LEU A 615 9.56 -4.18 33.49
CA LEU A 615 10.43 -3.36 32.63
C LEU A 615 10.84 -2.03 33.28
N GLY A 616 10.86 -1.95 34.61
CA GLY A 616 11.32 -0.75 35.34
C GLY A 616 10.34 0.43 35.29
N SER A 617 10.87 1.65 35.32
CA SER A 617 10.20 2.96 35.09
C SER A 617 9.20 3.52 36.13
N GLY A 618 9.16 3.00 37.36
CA GLY A 618 8.32 3.58 38.44
C GLY A 618 6.84 3.21 38.32
N GLU A 619 5.95 3.86 39.09
CA GLU A 619 4.53 3.47 39.19
C GLU A 619 3.74 3.65 37.87
N THR A 620 4.20 4.56 37.01
CA THR A 620 3.58 4.93 35.72
C THR A 620 4.29 4.31 34.51
N GLY A 621 5.33 3.50 34.74
CA GLY A 621 6.15 2.88 33.71
C GLY A 621 5.41 2.17 32.57
N PRO A 622 4.36 1.37 32.85
CA PRO A 622 3.57 0.73 31.80
C PRO A 622 2.98 1.71 30.78
N PHE A 623 2.64 2.93 31.21
CA PHE A 623 2.17 3.99 30.32
C PHE A 623 3.33 4.81 29.74
N GLU A 624 4.20 5.36 30.59
CA GLU A 624 5.23 6.33 30.17
C GLU A 624 6.33 5.73 29.28
N THR A 625 6.59 4.44 29.38
CA THR A 625 7.60 3.74 28.55
C THR A 625 7.02 2.59 27.75
N GLY A 626 5.85 2.09 28.13
CA GLY A 626 5.20 0.95 27.46
C GLY A 626 4.01 1.34 26.58
N GLY A 627 3.56 2.59 26.63
CA GLY A 627 2.43 3.07 25.83
C GLY A 627 1.05 2.58 26.28
N TRP A 628 0.90 1.86 27.39
CA TRP A 628 -0.38 1.27 27.81
C TRP A 628 -1.24 2.27 28.58
N PRO A 629 -2.35 2.80 28.02
CA PRO A 629 -3.23 3.74 28.72
C PRO A 629 -3.98 3.05 29.87
N HIS A 630 -4.28 1.76 29.71
CA HIS A 630 -4.88 0.94 30.76
C HIS A 630 -3.90 -0.13 31.23
N PHE A 631 -3.68 -0.20 32.54
CA PHE A 631 -2.86 -1.24 33.15
C PHE A 631 -3.47 -1.70 34.46
N SER A 632 -3.44 -3.00 34.75
CA SER A 632 -3.68 -3.51 36.10
C SER A 632 -2.84 -4.74 36.38
N GLY A 633 -1.96 -4.65 37.38
CA GLY A 633 -1.08 -5.76 37.71
C GLY A 633 0.07 -5.39 38.65
N THR A 634 1.24 -5.98 38.42
CA THR A 634 2.42 -5.81 39.25
C THR A 634 3.61 -5.29 38.43
N LEU A 635 4.41 -4.43 39.06
CA LEU A 635 5.61 -3.86 38.45
C LEU A 635 6.86 -4.71 38.71
N VAL A 636 6.80 -5.61 39.70
CA VAL A 636 7.94 -6.46 40.09
C VAL A 636 7.94 -7.79 39.32
N GLY A 637 9.13 -8.39 39.21
CA GLY A 637 9.35 -9.61 38.43
C GLY A 637 8.71 -10.89 38.95
N GLY A 638 8.45 -10.96 40.24
CA GLY A 638 7.80 -12.10 40.88
C GLY A 638 6.94 -11.61 42.02
N LEU A 639 5.80 -12.25 42.21
CA LEU A 639 4.92 -11.95 43.34
C LEU A 639 5.57 -12.47 44.63
N PRO A 640 5.47 -11.73 45.76
CA PRO A 640 5.87 -12.28 47.06
C PRO A 640 4.95 -13.43 47.49
N ASP A 641 3.66 -13.35 47.14
CA ASP A 641 2.60 -14.33 47.41
C ASP A 641 1.42 -14.08 46.45
N TYR A 642 0.78 -15.12 45.91
CA TYR A 642 -0.35 -14.97 44.97
C TYR A 642 -1.65 -14.49 45.64
N TYR A 643 -1.72 -14.49 46.97
CA TYR A 643 -2.84 -14.04 47.80
C TYR A 643 -2.46 -12.88 48.73
N ASP A 644 -1.24 -12.34 48.62
CA ASP A 644 -0.80 -11.17 49.39
C ASP A 644 0.21 -10.38 48.55
N TRP A 645 -0.31 -9.68 47.54
CA TRP A 645 0.49 -8.93 46.57
C TRP A 645 -0.05 -7.52 46.36
N SER A 646 0.84 -6.61 45.93
CA SER A 646 0.49 -5.21 45.63
C SER A 646 0.09 -5.05 44.18
N ARG A 647 -1.10 -4.49 43.95
CA ARG A 647 -1.63 -4.19 42.62
C ARG A 647 -1.49 -2.69 42.30
N VAL A 648 -0.93 -2.41 41.12
CA VAL A 648 -0.90 -1.07 40.51
C VAL A 648 -1.96 -1.01 39.41
N GLU A 649 -2.66 0.12 39.30
CA GLU A 649 -3.71 0.34 38.29
C GLU A 649 -3.54 1.71 37.62
N LEU A 650 -3.59 1.71 36.29
CA LEU A 650 -3.67 2.89 35.42
C LEU A 650 -4.98 2.82 34.61
N LYS A 651 -5.66 3.96 34.49
CA LYS A 651 -6.80 4.13 33.58
C LYS A 651 -6.62 5.40 32.77
N GLU A 652 -6.64 5.31 31.45
CA GLU A 652 -6.41 6.45 30.55
C GLU A 652 -5.11 7.21 30.86
N GLY A 653 -4.04 6.47 31.16
CA GLY A 653 -2.73 7.01 31.55
C GLY A 653 -2.67 7.60 32.97
N VAL A 654 -3.75 7.56 33.74
CA VAL A 654 -3.81 8.10 35.11
C VAL A 654 -3.67 6.99 36.14
N LEU A 655 -2.73 7.16 37.08
CA LEU A 655 -2.53 6.24 38.21
C LEU A 655 -3.73 6.30 39.16
N THR A 656 -4.51 5.22 39.21
CA THR A 656 -5.70 5.10 40.08
C THR A 656 -5.42 4.27 41.33
N ASP A 657 -4.42 3.37 41.29
CA ASP A 657 -3.97 2.56 42.41
C ASP A 657 -2.45 2.45 42.39
N ALA A 658 -1.78 2.93 43.42
CA ALA A 658 -0.32 2.98 43.54
C ALA A 658 0.27 1.76 44.29
N GLY A 659 -0.46 0.64 44.38
CA GLY A 659 0.08 -0.58 45.00
C GLY A 659 -0.77 -1.17 46.14
N THR A 660 -2.10 -1.10 46.07
CA THR A 660 -2.99 -1.69 47.09
C THR A 660 -2.75 -3.20 47.21
N THR A 661 -2.53 -3.66 48.44
CA THR A 661 -2.42 -5.08 48.75
C THR A 661 -3.76 -5.79 48.57
N THR A 662 -3.77 -6.87 47.80
CA THR A 662 -4.97 -7.67 47.49
C THR A 662 -4.84 -9.10 48.01
N SER A 663 -5.95 -9.62 48.54
CA SER A 663 -6.09 -11.02 48.93
C SER A 663 -6.68 -11.92 47.86
N THR A 664 -7.07 -11.35 46.72
CA THR A 664 -7.56 -12.09 45.56
C THR A 664 -6.37 -12.79 44.88
N TYR A 665 -6.57 -14.06 44.51
CA TYR A 665 -5.57 -14.82 43.75
C TYR A 665 -5.16 -14.04 42.49
N ALA A 666 -3.86 -13.84 42.29
CA ALA A 666 -3.36 -12.88 41.30
C ALA A 666 -3.87 -13.15 39.88
N THR A 667 -3.87 -14.41 39.43
CA THR A 667 -4.39 -14.80 38.10
C THR A 667 -5.87 -14.44 37.94
N THR A 668 -6.70 -14.69 38.97
CA THR A 668 -8.12 -14.31 38.96
C THR A 668 -8.29 -12.80 38.84
N ALA A 669 -7.51 -12.02 39.61
CA ALA A 669 -7.58 -10.57 39.57
C ALA A 669 -7.15 -9.98 38.20
N GLN A 670 -6.17 -10.60 37.55
CA GLN A 670 -5.73 -10.22 36.19
C GLN A 670 -6.82 -10.47 35.17
N VAL A 671 -7.42 -11.66 35.19
CA VAL A 671 -8.52 -11.99 34.27
C VAL A 671 -9.78 -11.17 34.57
N ASP A 672 -10.07 -10.86 35.84
CA ASP A 672 -11.18 -9.97 36.19
C ASP A 672 -11.02 -8.57 35.58
N ALA A 673 -9.81 -8.01 35.65
CA ALA A 673 -9.51 -6.70 35.07
C ALA A 673 -9.62 -6.73 33.54
N ALA A 674 -9.08 -7.77 32.90
CA ALA A 674 -9.16 -7.94 31.45
C ALA A 674 -10.61 -8.11 30.95
N VAL A 675 -11.39 -8.97 31.62
CA VAL A 675 -12.81 -9.17 31.32
C VAL A 675 -13.60 -7.87 31.51
N SER A 676 -13.31 -7.08 32.55
CA SER A 676 -13.95 -5.76 32.73
C SER A 676 -13.65 -4.84 31.55
N PHE A 677 -12.38 -4.72 31.17
CA PHE A 677 -11.95 -3.86 30.07
C PHE A 677 -12.55 -4.27 28.73
N ILE A 678 -12.48 -5.56 28.37
CA ILE A 678 -13.03 -6.09 27.10
C ILE A 678 -14.54 -5.84 27.02
N ASN A 679 -15.28 -6.10 28.11
CA ASN A 679 -16.72 -5.82 28.14
C ASN A 679 -17.06 -4.32 28.04
N GLU A 680 -16.15 -3.44 28.47
CA GLU A 680 -16.32 -1.98 28.37
C GLU A 680 -16.11 -1.46 26.94
N GLN A 681 -15.37 -2.17 26.08
CA GLN A 681 -15.14 -1.77 24.68
C GLN A 681 -16.40 -1.95 23.81
N GLY A 682 -17.24 -2.95 24.11
CA GLY A 682 -18.41 -3.23 23.29
C GLY A 682 -18.02 -3.72 21.88
N ASP A 683 -18.35 -2.94 20.86
CA ASP A 683 -18.03 -3.23 19.46
C ASP A 683 -16.72 -2.55 18.99
N ASP A 684 -16.11 -1.68 19.82
CA ASP A 684 -14.86 -1.01 19.49
C ASP A 684 -13.69 -2.02 19.55
N PRO A 685 -12.73 -1.98 18.61
CA PRO A 685 -11.65 -2.95 18.54
C PRO A 685 -10.63 -2.71 19.65
N TRP A 686 -9.91 -3.76 20.05
CA TRP A 686 -8.92 -3.65 21.12
C TRP A 686 -7.69 -4.52 20.95
N VAL A 687 -6.60 -4.10 21.59
CA VAL A 687 -5.38 -4.89 21.81
C VAL A 687 -5.17 -5.09 23.30
N VAL A 688 -5.15 -6.35 23.73
CA VAL A 688 -4.93 -6.73 25.13
C VAL A 688 -3.67 -7.56 25.27
N TRP A 689 -2.74 -7.08 26.09
CA TRP A 689 -1.57 -7.80 26.57
C TRP A 689 -1.89 -8.49 27.90
N MET A 690 -1.94 -9.81 27.92
CA MET A 690 -2.08 -10.63 29.13
C MET A 690 -0.72 -11.20 29.53
N GLY A 691 0.04 -10.45 30.31
CA GLY A 691 1.32 -10.89 30.87
C GLY A 691 1.12 -11.61 32.19
N PHE A 692 0.71 -12.88 32.20
CA PHE A 692 0.44 -13.59 33.46
C PHE A 692 1.67 -13.64 34.38
N ASN A 693 1.44 -13.65 35.69
CA ASN A 693 2.47 -14.00 36.67
C ASN A 693 2.59 -15.51 36.87
N ALA A 694 1.46 -16.23 36.77
CA ALA A 694 1.46 -17.67 36.87
C ALA A 694 2.10 -18.30 35.61
N PRO A 695 2.81 -19.42 35.75
CA PRO A 695 3.12 -20.17 36.99
C PRO A 695 4.42 -19.79 37.75
N HIS A 696 5.01 -18.61 37.54
CA HIS A 696 6.27 -18.21 38.20
C HIS A 696 6.24 -18.37 39.73
N THR A 697 7.39 -18.69 40.33
CA THR A 697 7.55 -18.79 41.79
C THR A 697 7.05 -17.55 42.57
N PRO A 698 6.58 -17.69 43.82
CA PRO A 698 6.53 -18.92 44.62
C PRO A 698 5.46 -19.91 44.13
N PHE A 699 5.79 -21.20 44.10
CA PHE A 699 4.79 -22.22 43.75
C PHE A 699 3.82 -22.40 44.91
N GLN A 700 2.54 -22.13 44.65
CA GLN A 700 1.49 -22.10 45.67
C GLN A 700 0.25 -22.83 45.16
N ASP A 701 -0.53 -23.39 46.08
CA ASP A 701 -1.77 -24.10 45.72
C ASP A 701 -2.82 -23.06 45.30
N PRO A 702 -3.35 -23.13 44.06
CA PRO A 702 -4.39 -22.21 43.59
C PRO A 702 -5.73 -22.50 44.27
N PRO A 703 -6.74 -21.61 44.11
CA PRO A 703 -8.09 -21.88 44.57
C PRO A 703 -8.61 -23.24 44.07
N ALA A 704 -9.18 -24.04 44.96
CA ALA A 704 -9.55 -25.43 44.67
C ALA A 704 -10.56 -25.60 43.52
N ASN A 705 -11.31 -24.56 43.19
CA ASN A 705 -12.25 -24.55 42.07
C ASN A 705 -11.61 -24.29 40.70
N LEU A 706 -10.36 -23.81 40.66
CA LEU A 706 -9.63 -23.52 39.42
C LEU A 706 -8.76 -24.69 38.96
N ALA A 707 -8.38 -25.61 39.85
CA ALA A 707 -7.63 -26.82 39.49
C ALA A 707 -8.53 -28.07 39.64
N PRO A 708 -9.25 -28.51 38.59
CA PRO A 708 -10.29 -29.54 38.68
C PRO A 708 -9.80 -30.91 39.19
N ALA A 709 -10.71 -31.66 39.83
CA ALA A 709 -10.43 -33.01 40.31
C ALA A 709 -10.44 -34.00 39.13
N GLY A 710 -9.29 -34.61 38.81
CA GLY A 710 -9.22 -35.62 37.74
C GLY A 710 -7.91 -35.76 36.95
N GLY A 711 -6.93 -34.86 37.13
CA GLY A 711 -5.65 -34.88 36.39
C GLY A 711 -4.41 -34.77 37.28
N TYR A 712 -4.27 -35.62 38.31
CA TYR A 712 -3.16 -35.62 39.30
C TYR A 712 -3.33 -34.68 40.52
N SER A 713 -4.55 -34.24 40.84
CA SER A 713 -4.88 -33.46 42.03
C SER A 713 -4.87 -34.29 43.34
N ILE A 714 -3.67 -34.57 43.83
CA ILE A 714 -3.37 -34.73 45.27
C ILE A 714 -2.89 -33.36 45.76
N THR A 715 -2.98 -33.05 47.06
CA THR A 715 -2.38 -31.81 47.61
C THR A 715 -0.95 -31.64 47.10
N GLY A 716 -0.59 -30.43 46.66
CA GLY A 716 0.75 -30.16 46.14
C GLY A 716 1.79 -30.23 47.26
N ASP A 717 2.43 -31.38 47.43
CA ASP A 717 3.48 -31.58 48.44
C ASP A 717 4.90 -31.32 47.87
N SER A 718 5.03 -31.07 46.57
CA SER A 718 6.28 -30.76 45.86
C SER A 718 6.14 -29.54 44.92
N ASN A 719 7.26 -28.91 44.58
CA ASN A 719 7.28 -27.78 43.65
C ASN A 719 6.64 -28.13 42.29
N THR A 720 6.96 -29.28 41.70
CA THR A 720 6.37 -29.73 40.43
C THR A 720 4.86 -29.90 40.55
N ALA A 721 4.36 -30.51 41.63
CA ALA A 721 2.92 -30.69 41.81
C ALA A 721 2.18 -29.34 41.95
N LEU A 722 2.78 -28.38 42.65
CA LEU A 722 2.22 -27.03 42.80
C LEU A 722 2.25 -26.27 41.46
N TYR A 723 3.36 -26.33 40.73
CA TYR A 723 3.51 -25.72 39.41
C TYR A 723 2.46 -26.24 38.41
N ILE A 724 2.25 -27.56 38.35
CA ILE A 724 1.23 -28.18 37.50
C ILE A 724 -0.17 -27.72 37.88
N ARG A 725 -0.50 -27.63 39.18
CA ARG A 725 -1.79 -27.11 39.63
C ARG A 725 -1.98 -25.63 39.27
N MET A 726 -0.92 -24.82 39.34
CA MET A 726 -0.97 -23.42 38.90
C MET A 726 -1.24 -23.29 37.40
N LEU A 727 -0.67 -24.17 36.56
CA LEU A 727 -0.97 -24.24 35.14
C LEU A 727 -2.43 -24.64 34.85
N GLU A 728 -2.96 -25.64 35.57
CA GLU A 728 -4.39 -26.02 35.46
C GLU A 728 -5.33 -24.86 35.86
N ALA A 729 -4.97 -24.13 36.93
CA ALA A 729 -5.71 -22.95 37.37
C ALA A 729 -5.62 -21.80 36.37
N LEU A 730 -4.45 -21.60 35.76
CA LEU A 730 -4.24 -20.63 34.69
C LEU A 730 -5.09 -20.97 33.46
N ASP A 731 -5.11 -22.22 33.00
CA ASP A 731 -5.95 -22.64 31.87
C ASP A 731 -7.45 -22.45 32.17
N THR A 732 -7.88 -22.72 33.40
CA THR A 732 -9.28 -22.49 33.81
C THR A 732 -9.64 -21.00 33.78
N GLU A 733 -8.73 -20.12 34.22
CA GLU A 733 -8.91 -18.66 34.13
C GLU A 733 -8.86 -18.15 32.68
N ILE A 734 -7.99 -18.72 31.83
CA ILE A 734 -8.00 -18.45 30.39
C ILE A 734 -9.33 -18.87 29.78
N GLY A 735 -9.85 -20.06 30.12
CA GLY A 735 -11.17 -20.50 29.68
C GLY A 735 -12.30 -19.53 30.08
N ARG A 736 -12.16 -18.83 31.21
CA ARG A 736 -13.10 -17.77 31.62
C ARG A 736 -12.89 -16.47 30.83
N LEU A 737 -11.65 -16.09 30.55
CA LEU A 737 -11.34 -14.94 29.68
C LEU A 737 -11.96 -15.13 28.29
N LEU A 738 -11.73 -16.30 27.68
CA LEU A 738 -12.21 -16.63 26.34
C LEU A 738 -13.74 -16.64 26.23
N GLN A 739 -14.46 -16.91 27.33
CA GLN A 739 -15.93 -16.78 27.36
C GLN A 739 -16.42 -15.33 27.22
N SER A 740 -15.55 -14.35 27.43
CA SER A 740 -15.84 -12.92 27.29
C SER A 740 -15.34 -12.34 25.96
N VAL A 741 -14.80 -13.20 25.08
CA VAL A 741 -14.20 -12.83 23.79
C VAL A 741 -15.01 -13.49 22.68
N ASP A 742 -15.27 -12.75 21.60
CA ASP A 742 -15.78 -13.33 20.37
C ASP A 742 -14.63 -13.87 19.52
N LEU A 743 -14.51 -15.19 19.44
CA LEU A 743 -13.45 -15.87 18.71
C LEU A 743 -13.53 -15.67 17.19
N ALA A 744 -14.69 -15.27 16.65
CA ALA A 744 -14.85 -14.99 15.23
C ALA A 744 -14.27 -13.64 14.82
N SER A 745 -14.00 -12.76 15.78
CA SER A 745 -13.51 -11.39 15.56
C SER A 745 -12.23 -11.08 16.35
N THR A 746 -11.57 -12.10 16.91
CA THR A 746 -10.38 -11.93 17.76
C THR A 746 -9.25 -12.85 17.36
N ASN A 747 -8.11 -12.25 17.02
CA ASN A 747 -6.84 -12.94 16.86
C ASN A 747 -6.19 -13.15 18.23
N ILE A 748 -5.91 -14.40 18.56
CA ILE A 748 -5.32 -14.81 19.82
C ILE A 748 -3.94 -15.40 19.54
N ILE A 749 -2.91 -14.86 20.18
CA ILE A 749 -1.55 -15.37 20.10
C ILE A 749 -1.13 -15.82 21.49
N VAL A 750 -0.63 -17.05 21.63
CA VAL A 750 -0.22 -17.63 22.91
C VAL A 750 1.25 -17.98 22.87
N ILE A 751 2.00 -17.54 23.87
CA ILE A 751 3.44 -17.76 23.96
C ILE A 751 3.95 -17.91 25.40
N GLY A 752 4.94 -18.76 25.63
CA GLY A 752 5.74 -18.76 26.86
C GLY A 752 6.83 -17.68 26.83
N ASP A 753 7.08 -16.95 27.92
CA ASP A 753 8.08 -15.87 27.89
C ASP A 753 9.53 -16.36 28.00
N ASN A 754 9.76 -17.55 28.55
CA ASN A 754 11.01 -18.29 28.61
C ASN A 754 10.76 -19.73 29.06
N GLY A 755 11.81 -20.56 29.07
CA GLY A 755 11.74 -21.95 29.54
C GLY A 755 11.32 -22.12 31.01
N THR A 756 11.04 -23.36 31.39
CA THR A 756 10.58 -23.75 32.74
C THR A 756 11.69 -23.55 33.79
N PRO A 757 11.40 -23.21 35.06
CA PRO A 757 12.43 -23.04 36.08
C PRO A 757 13.06 -24.39 36.45
N GLY A 758 14.38 -24.42 36.68
CA GLY A 758 15.10 -25.66 37.02
C GLY A 758 14.63 -26.40 38.29
N GLN A 759 13.75 -25.80 39.09
CA GLN A 759 13.11 -26.43 40.25
C GLN A 759 11.98 -27.40 39.87
N VAL A 760 11.44 -27.27 38.66
CA VAL A 760 10.28 -28.02 38.14
C VAL A 760 10.46 -28.52 36.71
N ASP A 761 11.66 -28.32 36.13
CA ASP A 761 12.10 -28.82 34.82
C ASP A 761 11.94 -30.35 34.69
N GLN A 762 11.45 -30.79 33.54
CA GLN A 762 11.10 -32.19 33.23
C GLN A 762 11.65 -32.63 31.87
N ALA A 763 11.78 -33.95 31.65
CA ALA A 763 12.15 -34.48 30.32
C ALA A 763 11.13 -34.04 29.25
N PRO A 764 11.52 -33.81 27.97
CA PRO A 764 12.85 -34.10 27.41
C PRO A 764 13.90 -33.01 27.65
N ALA A 765 13.51 -31.80 28.07
CA ALA A 765 14.46 -30.72 28.39
C ALA A 765 15.29 -31.03 29.64
N GLY A 766 14.63 -31.60 30.65
CA GLY A 766 15.07 -32.09 31.95
C GLY A 766 16.48 -32.68 31.97
N GLY A 767 17.46 -31.82 32.20
CA GLY A 767 18.88 -32.18 32.30
C GLY A 767 19.64 -32.43 30.99
N LEU A 768 18.99 -32.35 29.82
CA LEU A 768 19.63 -32.48 28.50
C LEU A 768 19.86 -31.12 27.81
N ALA A 769 18.91 -30.18 27.95
CA ALA A 769 18.89 -28.91 27.22
C ALA A 769 18.75 -27.68 28.14
N GLY A 770 19.10 -27.80 29.43
CA GLY A 770 19.01 -26.71 30.41
C GLY A 770 17.58 -26.30 30.76
N ALA A 771 17.43 -25.15 31.41
CA ALA A 771 16.16 -24.59 31.89
C ALA A 771 16.16 -23.06 31.74
N LYS A 772 15.16 -22.36 32.29
CA LYS A 772 15.12 -20.88 32.38
C LYS A 772 16.49 -20.26 32.68
N GLY A 773 16.88 -19.25 31.91
CA GLY A 773 18.17 -18.55 32.03
C GLY A 773 19.34 -19.24 31.32
N ASN A 774 19.13 -20.39 30.68
CA ASN A 774 20.09 -20.97 29.75
C ASN A 774 19.75 -20.58 28.30
N LEU A 775 20.80 -20.47 27.47
CA LEU A 775 20.66 -20.25 26.02
C LEU A 775 20.44 -21.56 25.23
N THR A 776 20.38 -22.69 25.93
CA THR A 776 20.04 -24.02 25.41
C THR A 776 18.51 -24.12 25.20
N GLU A 777 18.01 -25.12 24.46
CA GLU A 777 16.59 -25.17 24.04
C GLU A 777 15.64 -25.13 25.23
N GLY A 778 15.96 -25.76 26.35
CA GLY A 778 15.14 -25.73 27.57
C GLY A 778 14.98 -24.36 28.22
N GLY A 779 15.73 -23.35 27.79
CA GLY A 779 15.60 -21.96 28.26
C GLY A 779 14.94 -20.99 27.26
N ILE A 780 15.02 -21.27 25.95
CA ILE A 780 14.57 -20.33 24.89
C ILE A 780 13.49 -20.88 23.96
N HIS A 781 13.29 -22.21 23.92
CA HIS A 781 12.31 -22.86 23.05
C HIS A 781 11.02 -23.02 23.85
N VAL A 782 9.95 -22.37 23.39
CA VAL A 782 8.73 -22.14 24.17
C VAL A 782 7.48 -22.55 23.39
N PRO A 783 6.38 -22.92 24.09
CA PRO A 783 5.08 -23.10 23.44
C PRO A 783 4.68 -21.82 22.71
N PHE A 784 4.24 -21.96 21.45
CA PHE A 784 3.81 -20.85 20.60
C PHE A 784 2.75 -21.32 19.60
N PHE A 785 1.55 -20.76 19.67
CA PHE A 785 0.50 -20.95 18.66
C PHE A 785 -0.38 -19.71 18.51
N ALA A 786 -1.13 -19.64 17.42
CA ALA A 786 -2.09 -18.58 17.14
C ALA A 786 -3.44 -19.14 16.68
N HIS A 787 -4.53 -18.41 16.94
CA HIS A 787 -5.89 -18.78 16.55
C HIS A 787 -6.69 -17.50 16.28
N GLY A 788 -7.49 -17.45 15.22
CA GLY A 788 -8.37 -16.31 14.98
C GLY A 788 -8.78 -16.17 13.52
N PRO A 789 -9.56 -15.12 13.20
CA PRO A 789 -10.08 -14.89 11.85
C PRO A 789 -8.99 -14.65 10.80
N ASP A 790 -7.84 -14.10 11.18
CA ASP A 790 -6.71 -13.84 10.27
C ASP A 790 -5.69 -14.99 10.25
N ILE A 791 -5.98 -16.11 10.93
CA ILE A 791 -5.17 -17.34 10.93
C ILE A 791 -5.84 -18.35 10.02
N ILE A 792 -5.66 -18.16 8.71
CA ILE A 792 -6.32 -18.98 7.66
C ILE A 792 -5.68 -20.38 7.57
N HIS A 793 -4.37 -20.46 7.70
CA HIS A 793 -3.62 -21.70 7.69
C HIS A 793 -3.56 -22.29 9.11
N THR A 794 -4.36 -23.33 9.36
CA THR A 794 -4.40 -24.04 10.65
C THR A 794 -3.60 -25.34 10.61
N GLY A 795 -3.24 -25.88 11.77
CA GLY A 795 -2.53 -27.14 11.94
C GLY A 795 -1.20 -26.95 12.65
N THR A 796 -0.13 -27.55 12.13
CA THR A 796 1.20 -27.49 12.73
C THR A 796 2.24 -27.12 11.68
N THR A 797 3.13 -26.20 12.01
CA THR A 797 4.21 -25.74 11.13
C THR A 797 5.57 -25.80 11.83
N ASP A 798 6.62 -25.96 11.04
CA ASP A 798 8.03 -25.95 11.47
C ASP A 798 8.75 -24.66 11.08
N LYS A 799 8.02 -23.61 10.68
CA LYS A 799 8.59 -22.28 10.49
C LYS A 799 9.25 -21.78 11.78
N LEU A 800 10.48 -21.27 11.65
CA LEU A 800 11.18 -20.57 12.73
C LEU A 800 10.41 -19.29 13.07
N VAL A 801 10.03 -19.09 14.33
CA VAL A 801 9.39 -17.85 14.78
C VAL A 801 9.96 -17.43 16.13
N HIS A 802 10.04 -16.12 16.37
CA HIS A 802 10.61 -15.56 17.59
C HIS A 802 9.68 -14.51 18.23
N VAL A 803 9.78 -14.32 19.54
CA VAL A 803 9.03 -13.26 20.26
C VAL A 803 9.20 -11.86 19.66
N VAL A 804 10.32 -11.60 18.96
CA VAL A 804 10.56 -10.31 18.28
C VAL A 804 9.55 -10.04 17.18
N ASP A 805 9.09 -11.09 16.49
CA ASP A 805 8.17 -11.02 15.35
C ASP A 805 6.76 -10.53 15.77
N LEU A 806 6.43 -10.67 17.05
CA LEU A 806 5.15 -10.25 17.60
C LEU A 806 4.93 -8.74 17.51
N PHE A 807 5.99 -7.94 17.51
CA PHE A 807 5.89 -6.48 17.32
C PHE A 807 5.23 -6.13 15.99
N SER A 808 5.82 -6.61 14.88
CA SER A 808 5.28 -6.32 13.53
C SER A 808 3.96 -7.05 13.30
N THR A 809 3.78 -8.24 13.87
CA THR A 809 2.55 -9.02 13.74
C THR A 809 1.36 -8.30 14.37
N VAL A 810 1.50 -7.76 15.58
CA VAL A 810 0.41 -7.03 16.24
C VAL A 810 0.05 -5.77 15.45
N LEU A 811 1.04 -5.01 14.98
CA LEU A 811 0.81 -3.83 14.15
C LEU A 811 0.04 -4.17 12.86
N GLU A 812 0.47 -5.20 12.14
CA GLU A 812 -0.18 -5.62 10.89
C GLU A 812 -1.61 -6.15 11.13
N LEU A 813 -1.85 -6.90 12.21
CA LEU A 813 -3.20 -7.36 12.58
C LEU A 813 -4.15 -6.21 12.99
N THR A 814 -3.62 -5.03 13.32
CA THR A 814 -4.41 -3.81 13.55
C THR A 814 -4.56 -2.93 12.30
N GLY A 815 -4.12 -3.41 11.13
CA GLY A 815 -4.21 -2.69 9.86
C GLY A 815 -3.12 -1.64 9.64
N ILE A 816 -2.07 -1.61 10.47
CA ILE A 816 -0.98 -0.62 10.36
C ILE A 816 0.06 -1.09 9.34
N ASN A 817 0.46 -0.17 8.44
CA ASN A 817 1.63 -0.38 7.60
C ASN A 817 2.92 -0.24 8.43
N VAL A 818 3.49 -1.39 8.81
CA VAL A 818 4.68 -1.47 9.66
C VAL A 818 5.84 -0.65 9.11
N SER A 819 6.11 -0.71 7.80
CA SER A 819 7.27 -0.04 7.19
C SER A 819 7.18 1.49 7.28
N ALA A 820 5.97 2.05 7.17
CA ALA A 820 5.74 3.47 7.29
C ALA A 820 5.79 3.92 8.77
N ALA A 821 5.16 3.14 9.66
CA ALA A 821 5.09 3.46 11.08
C ALA A 821 6.44 3.38 11.80
N THR A 822 7.41 2.63 11.25
CA THR A 822 8.73 2.45 11.84
C THR A 822 9.88 2.96 10.97
N ASP A 823 9.61 3.95 10.10
CA ASP A 823 10.64 4.54 9.26
C ASP A 823 11.83 5.05 10.11
N GLY A 824 13.05 4.72 9.68
CA GLY A 824 14.28 5.04 10.39
C GLY A 824 14.61 4.19 11.62
N ILE A 825 13.80 3.18 11.97
CA ILE A 825 14.08 2.25 13.07
C ILE A 825 14.64 0.94 12.53
N GLU A 826 15.78 0.51 13.05
CA GLU A 826 16.33 -0.82 12.76
C GLU A 826 15.55 -1.90 13.54
N LEU A 827 14.80 -2.73 12.83
CA LEU A 827 14.02 -3.82 13.41
C LEU A 827 14.61 -5.20 13.10
N HIS A 828 14.42 -6.13 14.02
CA HIS A 828 14.62 -7.57 13.79
C HIS A 828 13.29 -8.32 13.60
N SER A 829 12.18 -7.64 13.84
CA SER A 829 10.83 -8.19 13.76
C SER A 829 10.37 -8.38 12.32
N HIS A 830 9.92 -9.58 12.00
CA HIS A 830 9.20 -9.89 10.76
C HIS A 830 7.79 -10.34 11.09
N SER A 831 6.77 -9.78 10.44
CA SER A 831 5.39 -10.18 10.71
C SER A 831 5.15 -11.67 10.45
N LEU A 832 4.30 -12.28 11.28
CA LEU A 832 3.85 -13.66 11.16
C LEU A 832 2.56 -13.78 10.33
N VAL A 833 1.90 -12.68 9.96
CA VAL A 833 0.69 -12.69 9.13
C VAL A 833 0.92 -13.43 7.79
N PRO A 834 2.06 -13.26 7.09
CA PRO A 834 2.37 -14.10 5.94
C PRO A 834 2.39 -15.60 6.28
N ILE A 835 2.84 -16.02 7.46
CA ILE A 835 2.79 -17.44 7.85
C ILE A 835 1.34 -17.88 8.14
N PHE A 836 0.57 -17.04 8.83
CA PHE A 836 -0.84 -17.27 9.13
C PHE A 836 -1.68 -17.47 7.87
N ASN A 837 -1.30 -16.83 6.77
CA ASN A 837 -1.94 -16.97 5.47
C ASN A 837 -1.30 -18.05 4.57
N GLY A 838 -0.28 -18.76 5.06
CA GLY A 838 0.47 -19.76 4.29
C GLY A 838 1.38 -19.17 3.21
N ASN A 839 1.65 -17.86 3.26
CA ASN A 839 2.30 -16.99 2.26
C ASN A 839 3.73 -16.55 2.58
N ASP A 840 4.41 -17.29 3.45
CA ASP A 840 5.72 -16.92 3.96
C ASP A 840 6.91 -17.59 3.24
N PHE A 841 7.81 -16.77 2.70
CA PHE A 841 9.05 -17.19 2.03
C PHE A 841 10.31 -16.57 2.63
N GLU A 842 10.17 -15.78 3.69
CA GLU A 842 11.31 -15.12 4.32
C GLU A 842 12.18 -16.13 5.08
N GLU A 843 13.49 -15.96 4.98
CA GLU A 843 14.44 -16.68 5.83
C GLU A 843 14.58 -15.94 7.16
N ARG A 844 14.32 -16.64 8.27
CA ARG A 844 14.39 -16.07 9.61
C ARG A 844 15.65 -16.48 10.35
N CYS A 845 16.00 -15.63 11.33
CA CYS A 845 17.09 -15.85 12.25
C CYS A 845 16.58 -15.68 13.69
N ILE A 846 16.68 -16.74 14.47
CA ILE A 846 16.46 -16.68 15.91
C ILE A 846 17.70 -16.13 16.57
N ILE A 847 17.51 -15.11 17.41
CA ILE A 847 18.55 -14.52 18.25
C ILE A 847 17.97 -14.44 19.65
N SER A 848 18.47 -15.31 20.53
CA SER A 848 18.17 -15.24 21.97
C SER A 848 19.42 -14.82 22.72
N GLU A 849 19.33 -13.81 23.57
CA GLU A 849 20.48 -13.15 24.16
C GLU A 849 20.27 -12.86 25.64
N GLN A 850 21.36 -12.92 26.41
CA GLN A 850 21.41 -12.46 27.78
C GLN A 850 22.77 -11.86 28.11
N PHE A 851 22.77 -10.77 28.86
CA PHE A 851 23.98 -10.10 29.36
C PHE A 851 23.72 -9.40 30.69
N ASN A 852 24.79 -9.05 31.40
CA ASN A 852 24.74 -8.57 32.79
C ASN A 852 23.99 -9.57 33.70
N SER A 853 24.03 -10.86 33.37
CA SER A 853 23.32 -11.93 34.06
C SER A 853 24.25 -12.73 34.97
N THR A 854 23.75 -13.17 36.12
CA THR A 854 24.51 -14.06 37.03
C THR A 854 24.60 -15.50 36.53
N ILE A 855 23.84 -15.87 35.49
CA ILE A 855 23.75 -17.23 34.95
C ILE A 855 24.68 -17.41 33.72
N GLY A 856 25.17 -16.31 33.14
CA GLY A 856 26.12 -16.27 32.03
C GLY A 856 25.71 -15.23 30.98
N ASN A 857 26.70 -14.75 30.20
CA ASN A 857 26.47 -13.83 29.09
C ASN A 857 26.66 -14.57 27.77
N GLY A 858 25.84 -14.26 26.77
CA GLY A 858 25.98 -14.83 25.45
C GLY A 858 24.73 -14.73 24.58
N ARG A 859 24.79 -15.44 23.45
CA ARG A 859 23.74 -15.49 22.43
C ARG A 859 23.56 -16.90 21.88
N ALA A 860 22.32 -17.29 21.65
CA ALA A 860 21.96 -18.45 20.83
C ALA A 860 21.49 -17.97 19.45
N ILE A 861 21.97 -18.64 18.40
CA ILE A 861 21.63 -18.33 17.01
C ILE A 861 21.17 -19.59 16.29
N ILE A 862 20.01 -19.48 15.62
CA ILE A 862 19.45 -20.48 14.72
C ILE A 862 19.03 -19.74 13.43
N ILE A 863 19.33 -20.30 12.27
CA ILE A 863 18.97 -19.69 10.97
C ILE A 863 18.31 -20.72 10.06
N ASP A 864 17.31 -20.30 9.29
CA ASP A 864 16.51 -21.19 8.42
C ASP A 864 17.37 -21.96 7.40
N GLN A 865 18.46 -21.35 6.91
CA GLN A 865 19.40 -22.00 5.99
C GLN A 865 20.04 -23.27 6.56
N TRP A 866 20.18 -23.33 7.88
CA TRP A 866 20.83 -24.44 8.61
C TRP A 866 19.95 -24.91 9.77
N PRO A 867 18.74 -25.42 9.49
CA PRO A 867 17.68 -25.57 10.48
C PRO A 867 17.95 -26.71 11.48
N HIS A 868 18.95 -27.54 11.22
CA HIS A 868 19.38 -28.65 12.10
C HIS A 868 20.54 -28.27 13.02
N TYR A 869 20.99 -27.02 12.99
CA TYR A 869 22.15 -26.58 13.74
C TYR A 869 21.86 -25.31 14.54
N LYS A 870 22.48 -25.24 15.71
CA LYS A 870 22.44 -24.09 16.60
C LYS A 870 23.84 -23.75 17.07
N LEU A 871 24.11 -22.46 17.20
CA LEU A 871 25.34 -21.94 17.77
C LEU A 871 25.02 -21.23 19.08
N ILE A 872 25.74 -21.56 20.15
CA ILE A 872 25.80 -20.72 21.35
C ILE A 872 27.16 -20.02 21.37
N SER A 873 27.12 -18.69 21.40
CA SER A 873 28.25 -17.79 21.61
C SER A 873 28.27 -17.37 23.08
N SER A 874 29.32 -17.74 23.82
CA SER A 874 29.55 -17.25 25.18
C SER A 874 30.49 -16.06 25.10
N GLN A 875 29.91 -14.87 25.31
CA GLN A 875 30.58 -13.57 25.29
C GLN A 875 29.76 -12.56 26.10
N ASP A 876 30.42 -11.58 26.69
CA ASP A 876 29.80 -10.36 27.13
C ASP A 876 29.66 -9.40 25.95
N VAL A 877 28.47 -9.39 25.32
CA VAL A 877 28.18 -8.50 24.18
C VAL A 877 28.26 -7.00 24.52
N THR A 878 28.36 -6.65 25.80
CA THR A 878 28.57 -5.26 26.26
C THR A 878 30.04 -4.90 26.39
N ASP A 879 30.94 -5.89 26.40
CA ASP A 879 32.39 -5.70 26.44
C ASP A 879 32.99 -5.87 25.04
N PRO A 880 33.43 -4.78 24.38
CA PRO A 880 33.98 -4.86 23.04
C PRO A 880 35.30 -5.62 22.92
N ASP A 881 35.99 -5.84 24.05
CA ASP A 881 37.26 -6.56 24.09
C ASP A 881 37.05 -8.05 24.39
N ASP A 882 35.82 -8.49 24.70
CA ASP A 882 35.53 -9.91 24.93
C ASP A 882 35.52 -10.68 23.61
N THR A 883 36.23 -11.82 23.61
CA THR A 883 36.32 -12.67 22.42
C THR A 883 35.37 -13.84 22.57
N PRO A 884 34.39 -14.01 21.66
CA PRO A 884 33.42 -15.09 21.78
C PRO A 884 34.06 -16.46 21.77
N SER A 885 33.54 -17.32 22.65
CA SER A 885 33.75 -18.76 22.59
C SER A 885 32.48 -19.44 22.10
N TYR A 886 32.64 -20.37 21.15
CA TYR A 886 31.53 -20.96 20.41
C TYR A 886 31.32 -22.43 20.77
N GLN A 887 30.06 -22.85 20.82
CA GLN A 887 29.65 -24.25 20.91
C GLN A 887 28.51 -24.53 19.93
N MET A 888 28.70 -25.49 19.03
CA MET A 888 27.68 -25.97 18.09
C MET A 888 26.86 -27.12 18.69
N TYR A 889 25.59 -27.17 18.30
CA TYR A 889 24.64 -28.22 18.66
C TYR A 889 23.90 -28.72 17.42
N GLU A 890 23.57 -30.01 17.44
CA GLU A 890 22.67 -30.64 16.48
C GLU A 890 21.24 -30.63 17.05
N LEU A 891 20.28 -30.19 16.23
CA LEU A 891 18.87 -30.12 16.55
C LEU A 891 18.12 -31.30 15.91
N GLY A 892 17.37 -32.03 16.72
CA GLY A 892 16.53 -33.15 16.32
C GLY A 892 15.12 -32.73 15.89
N ALA A 893 14.18 -33.66 16.02
CA ALA A 893 12.77 -33.40 15.74
C ALA A 893 12.25 -32.25 16.62
N ASN A 894 11.41 -31.39 16.02
CA ASN A 894 10.85 -30.18 16.62
C ASN A 894 11.90 -29.15 17.09
N GLY A 895 13.19 -29.28 16.72
CA GLY A 895 14.22 -28.30 17.09
C GLY A 895 14.98 -28.59 18.39
N MET A 896 14.66 -29.66 19.12
CA MET A 896 15.33 -29.98 20.39
C MET A 896 16.81 -30.35 20.22
N GLU A 897 17.69 -29.88 21.11
CA GLU A 897 19.10 -30.26 21.16
C GLU A 897 19.27 -31.77 21.43
N ILE A 898 19.94 -32.49 20.51
CA ILE A 898 20.19 -33.94 20.65
C ILE A 898 21.67 -34.29 20.86
N SER A 899 22.60 -33.42 20.44
CA SER A 899 24.04 -33.64 20.63
C SER A 899 24.85 -32.34 20.59
N THR A 900 25.95 -32.30 21.35
CA THR A 900 27.00 -31.26 21.21
C THR A 900 27.96 -31.66 20.10
N LEU A 901 28.27 -30.73 19.21
CA LEU A 901 29.18 -30.96 18.08
C LEU A 901 30.60 -30.48 18.38
N THR A 902 31.59 -31.06 17.69
CA THR A 902 32.99 -30.62 17.81
C THR A 902 33.10 -29.20 17.26
N THR A 903 33.61 -28.27 18.09
CA THR A 903 33.65 -26.83 17.78
C THR A 903 35.06 -26.27 18.08
N PRO A 904 35.78 -25.70 17.09
CA PRO A 904 35.41 -25.62 15.68
C PRO A 904 35.40 -27.01 14.99
N PRO A 905 34.65 -27.15 13.87
CA PRO A 905 34.63 -28.38 13.07
C PRO A 905 36.01 -28.74 12.51
N ASN A 906 36.25 -30.04 12.30
CA ASN A 906 37.38 -30.49 11.48
C ASN A 906 37.04 -30.30 9.99
N PRO A 907 38.04 -30.09 9.11
CA PRO A 907 37.79 -30.00 7.67
C PRO A 907 37.04 -31.23 7.13
N GLY A 908 35.88 -30.98 6.51
CA GLY A 908 34.98 -32.02 5.96
C GLY A 908 33.90 -32.53 6.91
N ASP A 909 33.80 -32.02 8.14
CA ASP A 909 32.67 -32.31 9.03
C ASP A 909 31.37 -31.75 8.42
N PRO A 910 30.22 -32.46 8.53
CA PRO A 910 28.98 -32.08 7.84
C PRO A 910 28.34 -30.76 8.30
N TRP A 911 28.82 -30.17 9.40
CA TRP A 911 28.37 -28.88 9.94
C TRP A 911 29.40 -27.75 9.75
N GLU A 912 30.45 -27.95 8.95
CA GLU A 912 31.51 -26.94 8.74
C GLU A 912 30.96 -25.63 8.13
N GLU A 913 30.09 -25.74 7.13
CA GLU A 913 29.46 -24.59 6.48
C GLU A 913 28.46 -23.89 7.42
N ALA A 914 27.65 -24.67 8.14
CA ALA A 914 26.70 -24.16 9.14
C ALA A 914 27.42 -23.38 10.25
N TYR A 915 28.52 -23.92 10.79
CA TYR A 915 29.35 -23.24 11.78
C TYR A 915 29.86 -21.90 11.24
N SER A 916 30.37 -21.89 10.00
CA SER A 916 30.89 -20.67 9.38
C SER A 916 29.79 -19.61 9.19
N ALA A 917 28.60 -20.01 8.76
CA ALA A 917 27.46 -19.11 8.58
C ALA A 917 26.94 -18.55 9.90
N LEU A 918 26.78 -19.39 10.93
CA LEU A 918 26.32 -18.97 12.25
C LEU A 918 27.33 -18.05 12.96
N VAL A 919 28.63 -18.34 12.86
CA VAL A 919 29.68 -17.44 13.40
C VAL A 919 29.69 -16.11 12.66
N ALA A 920 29.54 -16.12 11.32
CA ALA A 920 29.44 -14.88 10.56
C ALA A 920 28.21 -14.05 10.95
N LYS A 921 27.07 -14.72 11.26
CA LYS A 921 25.89 -14.05 11.79
C LYS A 921 26.13 -13.47 13.19
N ASP A 922 26.74 -14.21 14.11
CA ASP A 922 27.08 -13.65 15.44
C ASP A 922 27.98 -12.41 15.32
N GLN A 923 28.96 -12.45 14.42
CA GLN A 923 29.89 -11.36 14.16
C GLN A 923 29.21 -10.13 13.53
N SER A 924 28.15 -10.32 12.73
CA SER A 924 27.39 -9.20 12.15
C SER A 924 26.42 -8.55 13.13
N LEU A 925 26.07 -9.26 14.21
CA LEU A 925 25.21 -8.79 15.31
C LEU A 925 26.01 -8.15 16.45
N GLN A 926 27.34 -8.10 16.34
CA GLN A 926 28.14 -7.33 17.29
C GLN A 926 27.71 -5.87 17.19
N PRO A 927 27.53 -5.16 18.32
CA PRO A 927 27.33 -3.72 18.23
C PRO A 927 28.47 -3.15 17.39
N PHE A 928 28.19 -2.15 16.55
CA PHE A 928 29.25 -1.28 16.10
C PHE A 928 29.87 -0.69 17.38
N VAL A 929 30.91 -1.34 17.88
CA VAL A 929 31.83 -0.74 18.82
C VAL A 929 32.59 0.29 18.00
N THR A 930 31.90 1.38 17.69
CA THR A 930 32.58 2.65 17.68
C THR A 930 32.96 2.82 19.13
N THR A 931 34.20 2.43 19.46
CA THR A 931 34.89 3.03 20.60
C THR A 931 34.61 4.51 20.45
N THR A 932 33.82 5.16 21.30
CA THR A 932 33.47 6.56 21.05
C THR A 932 34.51 7.44 21.71
N GLN A 933 34.98 8.46 21.01
CA GLN A 933 35.83 9.48 21.61
C GLN A 933 34.93 10.65 22.02
N THR A 934 34.97 11.04 23.29
CA THR A 934 34.30 12.27 23.73
C THR A 934 35.10 13.47 23.25
N VAL A 935 34.42 14.36 22.53
CA VAL A 935 34.97 15.61 22.01
C VAL A 935 34.21 16.78 22.65
N TYR A 936 34.95 17.79 23.11
CA TYR A 936 34.38 19.05 23.58
C TYR A 936 34.69 20.16 22.57
N LEU A 937 33.64 20.86 22.12
CA LEU A 937 33.71 21.94 21.15
C LEU A 937 33.43 23.27 21.85
N GLU A 938 34.44 24.14 21.93
CA GLU A 938 34.25 25.51 22.44
C GLU A 938 33.66 26.38 21.35
N LEU A 939 32.52 27.02 21.63
CA LEU A 939 31.89 27.95 20.70
C LEU A 939 32.45 29.37 20.89
N PRO A 940 32.48 30.19 19.83
CA PRO A 940 32.91 31.57 19.93
C PRO A 940 32.03 32.34 20.93
N ASN A 941 32.68 33.10 21.82
CA ASN A 941 32.00 33.99 22.75
C ASN A 941 31.39 35.17 21.97
N ALA A 942 30.17 34.97 21.46
CA ALA A 942 29.39 35.94 20.74
C ALA A 942 28.15 36.28 21.57
N THR A 943 28.07 37.53 22.05
CA THR A 943 26.91 38.05 22.79
C THR A 943 25.93 38.74 21.85
N GLY A 944 24.62 38.60 22.11
CA GLY A 944 23.55 39.26 21.37
C GLY A 944 22.69 38.33 20.48
N PRO A 945 21.80 38.89 19.63
CA PRO A 945 20.77 38.13 18.89
C PRO A 945 21.30 37.09 17.89
N ALA A 946 22.54 37.25 17.42
CA ALA A 946 23.21 36.31 16.52
C ALA A 946 24.24 35.42 17.26
N GLY A 947 24.31 35.56 18.59
CA GLY A 947 25.20 34.79 19.45
C GLY A 947 24.68 33.39 19.78
N VAL A 948 25.52 32.60 20.45
CA VAL A 948 25.14 31.28 20.93
C VAL A 948 23.92 31.40 21.86
N PRO A 949 22.87 30.55 21.70
CA PRO A 949 21.69 30.60 22.57
C PRO A 949 22.06 30.62 24.05
N GLN A 950 21.37 31.37 24.90
CA GLN A 950 21.69 31.44 26.35
C GLN A 950 20.89 30.43 27.19
N ASN A 951 19.94 29.71 26.58
CA ASN A 951 19.23 28.62 27.23
C ASN A 951 20.09 27.36 27.17
N GLU A 952 20.61 26.92 28.30
CA GLU A 952 21.46 25.72 28.43
C GLU A 952 20.73 24.42 28.05
N ALA A 953 19.40 24.39 28.17
CA ALA A 953 18.59 23.23 27.78
C ALA A 953 18.41 23.09 26.25
N LEU A 954 18.77 24.12 25.47
CA LEU A 954 18.69 24.07 24.02
C LEU A 954 19.98 23.49 23.45
N LEU A 955 19.89 22.25 22.96
CA LEU A 955 20.99 21.56 22.30
C LEU A 955 21.10 21.96 20.81
N PRO A 956 22.30 21.87 20.20
CA PRO A 956 22.44 21.96 18.76
C PRO A 956 21.60 20.88 18.05
N THR A 957 21.09 21.21 16.86
CA THR A 957 20.35 20.27 16.01
C THR A 957 21.25 19.46 15.09
N SER A 958 22.46 19.96 14.81
CA SER A 958 23.48 19.18 14.12
C SER A 958 24.88 19.66 14.49
N VAL A 959 25.83 18.72 14.49
CA VAL A 959 27.25 18.99 14.67
C VAL A 959 28.03 18.15 13.66
N THR A 960 28.93 18.80 12.94
CA THR A 960 29.90 18.14 12.06
C THR A 960 31.33 18.46 12.50
N ILE A 961 32.26 17.51 12.35
CA ILE A 961 33.70 17.72 12.51
C ILE A 961 34.39 17.30 11.21
N ASP A 962 35.12 18.22 10.61
CA ASP A 962 35.75 18.07 9.28
C ASP A 962 34.77 17.64 8.18
N GLY A 963 33.50 18.08 8.31
CA GLY A 963 32.42 17.80 7.35
C GLY A 963 31.72 16.45 7.54
N ILE A 964 31.99 15.74 8.64
CA ILE A 964 31.35 14.46 8.98
C ILE A 964 30.49 14.64 10.22
N ASP A 965 29.27 14.12 10.21
CA ASP A 965 28.35 14.18 11.35
C ASP A 965 28.88 13.40 12.57
N VAL A 966 28.63 13.94 13.76
CA VAL A 966 28.94 13.28 15.03
C VAL A 966 27.93 12.15 15.29
N LEU A 967 28.30 11.17 16.11
CA LEU A 967 27.41 10.06 16.48
C LEU A 967 26.25 10.54 17.36
N SER A 968 26.54 11.41 18.32
CA SER A 968 25.54 11.97 19.22
C SER A 968 25.98 13.31 19.80
N ILE A 969 25.00 14.11 20.22
CA ILE A 969 25.17 15.36 20.95
C ILE A 969 24.76 15.10 22.39
N GLU A 970 25.74 15.00 23.29
CA GLU A 970 25.56 14.52 24.67
C GLU A 970 25.09 15.61 25.62
N GLY A 971 25.27 16.88 25.25
CA GLY A 971 24.87 17.99 26.08
C GLY A 971 25.71 19.24 25.88
N ARG A 972 25.35 20.26 26.65
CA ARG A 972 26.04 21.54 26.71
C ARG A 972 26.58 21.79 28.11
N LEU A 973 27.79 22.34 28.18
CA LEU A 973 28.47 22.71 29.41
C LEU A 973 28.84 24.19 29.34
N ASP A 974 28.07 25.01 30.04
CA ASP A 974 28.39 26.42 30.20
C ASP A 974 29.18 26.57 31.51
N GLN A 975 30.44 26.99 31.40
CA GLN A 975 31.25 27.28 32.58
C GLN A 975 31.12 28.75 32.94
N ASP A 976 30.58 29.00 34.14
CA ASP A 976 30.45 30.31 34.77
C ASP A 976 31.79 30.75 35.41
N ASP A 977 32.89 30.62 34.66
CA ASP A 977 34.15 31.29 34.97
C ASP A 977 34.21 32.64 34.25
N ASN A 978 35.06 33.59 34.67
CA ASN A 978 35.08 35.00 34.22
C ASN A 978 35.33 35.22 32.70
N TYR A 979 35.10 34.22 31.84
CA TYR A 979 35.35 34.18 30.41
C TYR A 979 34.12 33.79 29.54
N ASP A 980 32.94 33.50 30.13
CA ASP A 980 31.68 33.14 29.43
C ASP A 980 31.90 32.11 28.30
N ARG A 981 32.37 30.90 28.66
CA ARG A 981 32.72 29.86 27.69
C ARG A 981 31.61 28.83 27.57
N VAL A 982 31.17 28.60 26.33
CA VAL A 982 30.15 27.61 25.98
C VAL A 982 30.81 26.41 25.31
N TRP A 983 30.59 25.22 25.88
CA TRP A 983 31.08 23.96 25.33
C TRP A 983 29.94 23.04 24.92
N VAL A 984 30.09 22.38 23.79
CA VAL A 984 29.21 21.27 23.36
C VAL A 984 29.98 19.97 23.51
N LYS A 985 29.40 19.00 24.21
CA LYS A 985 29.93 17.64 24.34
C LYS A 985 29.31 16.76 23.26
N VAL A 986 30.13 16.10 22.46
CA VAL A 986 29.70 15.19 21.39
C VAL A 986 30.48 13.88 21.43
N LEU A 987 29.89 12.82 20.87
CA LEU A 987 30.58 11.55 20.64
C LEU A 987 30.92 11.40 19.15
N VAL A 988 32.13 10.93 18.87
CA VAL A 988 32.58 10.58 17.52
C VAL A 988 33.11 9.15 17.48
N PRO A 989 33.17 8.51 16.30
CA PRO A 989 33.78 7.19 16.17
C PRO A 989 35.29 7.26 16.47
N ALA A 990 35.81 6.46 17.39
CA ALA A 990 37.24 6.33 17.63
C ALA A 990 37.85 5.50 16.50
N GLY A 991 38.95 6.02 15.98
CA GLY A 991 39.49 5.68 14.66
C GLY A 991 39.44 6.86 13.70
N GLN A 992 38.51 7.81 13.89
CA GLN A 992 38.57 9.09 13.21
C GLN A 992 39.74 9.91 13.78
N THR A 993 40.73 10.24 12.94
CA THR A 993 41.90 11.02 13.38
C THR A 993 41.51 12.49 13.51
N ILE A 994 40.85 12.86 14.61
CA ILE A 994 40.63 14.28 14.94
C ILE A 994 41.96 14.83 15.44
N THR A 995 42.50 15.81 14.72
CA THR A 995 43.66 16.57 15.17
C THR A 995 43.15 17.88 15.78
N PRO A 996 43.13 18.04 17.12
CA PRO A 996 42.44 19.15 17.78
C PRO A 996 42.88 20.55 17.32
N ALA A 997 44.13 20.68 16.90
CA ALA A 997 44.70 21.95 16.45
C ALA A 997 44.26 22.38 15.03
N THR A 998 43.67 21.47 14.25
CA THR A 998 43.32 21.71 12.83
C THR A 998 41.91 21.28 12.44
N ALA A 999 41.16 20.65 13.35
CA ALA A 999 39.80 20.18 13.08
C ALA A 999 38.83 21.37 12.90
N ASN A 1000 38.03 21.32 11.83
CA ASN A 1000 36.98 22.28 11.56
C ASN A 1000 35.63 21.73 12.02
N ALA A 1001 35.20 22.12 13.22
CA ALA A 1001 33.91 21.68 13.77
C ALA A 1001 32.84 22.76 13.58
N VAL A 1002 31.70 22.39 13.00
CA VAL A 1002 30.56 23.27 12.75
C VAL A 1002 29.38 22.79 13.60
N VAL A 1003 28.81 23.71 14.39
CA VAL A 1003 27.71 23.48 15.32
C VAL A 1003 26.52 24.34 14.90
N THR A 1004 25.37 23.71 14.70
CA THR A 1004 24.15 24.38 14.24
C THR A 1004 23.06 24.28 15.30
N PHE A 1005 22.44 25.41 15.63
CA PHE A 1005 21.24 25.46 16.46
C PHE A 1005 20.02 25.84 15.62
N THR A 1006 18.85 25.33 16.00
CA THR A 1006 17.57 25.75 15.47
C THR A 1006 17.32 27.24 15.72
N ASP A 1007 16.72 27.88 14.72
CA ASP A 1007 16.06 29.18 14.72
C ASP A 1007 16.65 30.30 15.58
N ASN A 1008 17.19 31.32 14.90
CA ASN A 1008 17.31 32.64 15.49
C ASN A 1008 15.90 33.27 15.61
N PRO A 1009 15.32 33.48 16.81
CA PRO A 1009 13.97 34.02 16.97
C PRO A 1009 13.75 35.43 16.38
N ASN A 1010 14.82 36.11 15.95
CA ASN A 1010 14.73 37.42 15.30
C ASN A 1010 14.83 37.36 13.76
N THR A 1011 15.35 36.29 13.17
CA THR A 1011 15.55 36.18 11.71
C THR A 1011 14.94 34.94 11.08
N GLY A 1012 14.64 33.89 11.86
CA GLY A 1012 14.13 32.60 11.36
C GLY A 1012 15.19 31.71 10.71
N ASP A 1013 16.44 32.17 10.62
CA ASP A 1013 17.55 31.40 10.06
C ASP A 1013 18.28 30.59 11.16
N PRO A 1014 18.83 29.40 10.84
CA PRO A 1014 19.66 28.64 11.76
C PRO A 1014 20.91 29.42 12.20
N ARG A 1015 21.31 29.26 13.46
CA ARG A 1015 22.57 29.82 13.96
C ARG A 1015 23.69 28.80 13.79
N VAL A 1016 24.67 29.12 12.96
CA VAL A 1016 25.80 28.24 12.63
C VAL A 1016 27.09 28.83 13.19
N PHE A 1017 27.82 28.02 13.96
CA PHE A 1017 29.08 28.42 14.59
C PHE A 1017 30.20 27.45 14.22
N THR A 1018 31.39 27.98 13.95
CA THR A 1018 32.61 27.16 13.90
C THR A 1018 33.26 27.17 15.28
N ALA A 1019 33.56 25.99 15.83
CA ALA A 1019 34.20 25.88 17.13
C ALA A 1019 35.58 26.55 17.11
N ILE A 1020 35.88 27.31 18.17
CA ILE A 1020 37.18 27.99 18.34
C ILE A 1020 38.24 27.06 18.94
N GLN A 1021 37.80 26.01 19.65
CA GLN A 1021 38.66 24.99 20.21
C GLN A 1021 37.97 23.63 20.17
N VAL A 1022 38.74 22.60 19.82
CA VAL A 1022 38.33 21.19 19.93
C VAL A 1022 39.22 20.55 20.99
N LEU A 1023 38.63 19.86 21.95
CA LEU A 1023 39.35 19.12 23.00
C LEU A 1023 38.92 17.65 22.99
N LEU A 1024 39.91 16.77 23.10
CA LEU A 1024 39.71 15.34 23.28
C LEU A 1024 39.98 15.02 24.74
N THR A 1025 39.08 14.30 25.39
CA THR A 1025 39.41 13.65 26.66
C THR A 1025 39.99 12.28 26.36
N THR A 1026 41.20 12.03 26.85
CA THR A 1026 41.78 10.68 26.91
C THR A 1026 41.24 9.92 28.09
#